data_AF-A0A7W9QQ39-F1
#
_entry.id   AF-A0A7W9QQ39-F1
#
_cell.length_a   1.000
_cell.length_b   1.000
_cell.length_c   1.000
_cell.angle_alpha   90.00
_cell.angle_beta   90.00
_cell.angle_gamma   90.00
#
_symmetry.space_group_name_H-M   'P 1'
#
loop_
_entity.id
_entity.type
_entity.pdbx_description
1 polymer ?
#
loop_
_entity_poly.entity_id
_entity_poly.type
_entity_poly.pdbx_seq_one_letter_code
_entity_poly.pdbx_strand_id
1 'polypeptide(L)'
;MSMHAYHGDPQLRQQVIDQLYGLEHAGRWEHRPLYWNGEVGSVVGSLLQSDDLDRWEADFGLPKWLALAIDSMVAGNSTLGVAWGIHLLQGIPPGMPMDTVGSRTLLELLKGKTHGLHGLEAAAGLAEALEGVAALHAARLEGQDVDGARWRKARRAAVEQTNARDPGSVAAAVGSCIEAAAWDPTQSRSAVSDTLRGWMNARIAANMADYPWSKADEDDMTQVLGALHEEDKASREPGDTEYTNVFLLLEQKHPEKAKRLRAFYRYQRNQYAKQWRQAALALQNILHAADGSAPAALIPRKHLFANPARAAMSISPDGQWLAWLADGDGVMNIWAAPSSNPQEARQITRDARRGIQGFHWTYLPGMLLFSQDRDGDENFQLFGADLTDGSLRALTPATPGVRTGVQSVSRQRREEIAIVSNARDARFFDVHVLHLRTGQMQCVQENTGFAGFVLDDQYGVRLAVRNTQDGGSQWLRRDAAGAWQPWQVFSAEDGRSSGPSHFDAEGTTLYAYDSRGRDTAALVAIDWDSGTISVLAEDPRADIGGMLTDAASHRPLAYGVTYERFKLHMLDEALWLDIETLDDAAGNGEWRMTARTEDDQRWIVALSSDTRPSSTWLYDRQARTLRHLMDLRPRLTWAPLARMQPVVIPARDGLPLVSYLTVPVDADAGDLRAANPLPLVLLVHGGPWSRDAFGFNPMHQWLANRGYAVLSVNFRGSTGFGKRFVNAADGEWGRKMDEDLDDAVAWALQRGIADPQRLAIFGGSYGGYAVLSALTRYPSRYACGIDVVGPSNLETLLASIPAYWEADRVRQHRALGDPSTEEGLAQLRDRSPLHRAAQIRTPLLIAQGANDPRVKQAESEQMVAALRQNGIAVTYALYTDEGHGFVREANRMSFNALCEDFLSRHLGGRAEAWSEADYPGHSLLLAQHSARQVA
;
A
#
# COMPACT_ATOMS: atom_id res chain seq x y z
N MET A 1 7.16 -38.60 -20.08
CA MET A 1 8.34 -37.70 -20.19
C MET A 1 9.37 -38.08 -19.13
N SER A 2 10.67 -38.10 -19.44
CA SER A 2 11.69 -38.35 -18.40
C SER A 2 11.82 -37.14 -17.47
N MET A 3 12.08 -37.36 -16.18
CA MET A 3 12.37 -36.32 -15.17
C MET A 3 13.39 -35.27 -15.63
N HIS A 4 14.25 -35.55 -16.62
CA HIS A 4 15.22 -34.59 -17.15
C HIS A 4 14.65 -33.51 -18.07
N ALA A 5 13.50 -33.73 -18.73
CA ALA A 5 13.00 -32.80 -19.77
C ALA A 5 12.28 -31.57 -19.19
N TYR A 6 11.51 -31.73 -18.12
CA TYR A 6 10.79 -30.62 -17.46
C TYR A 6 11.72 -29.68 -16.67
N HIS A 7 12.85 -30.18 -16.18
CA HIS A 7 13.74 -29.46 -15.25
C HIS A 7 14.66 -28.43 -15.91
N GLY A 8 14.93 -28.54 -17.21
CA GLY A 8 15.93 -27.71 -17.91
C GLY A 8 15.38 -26.81 -18.99
N ASP A 9 14.07 -26.86 -19.27
CA ASP A 9 13.46 -26.19 -20.42
C ASP A 9 12.41 -25.15 -20.00
N PRO A 10 12.79 -23.85 -19.95
CA PRO A 10 11.87 -22.76 -19.65
C PRO A 10 10.68 -22.65 -20.61
N GLN A 11 10.82 -23.10 -21.87
CA GLN A 11 9.74 -23.05 -22.85
C GLN A 11 8.69 -24.12 -22.56
N LEU A 12 9.11 -25.34 -22.21
CA LEU A 12 8.20 -26.41 -21.80
C LEU A 12 7.43 -26.04 -20.51
N ARG A 13 8.10 -25.38 -19.56
CA ARG A 13 7.46 -24.86 -18.34
C ARG A 13 6.41 -23.78 -18.65
N GLN A 14 6.75 -22.83 -19.52
CA GLN A 14 5.81 -21.80 -19.96
C GLN A 14 4.62 -22.41 -20.71
N GLN A 15 4.82 -23.44 -21.54
CA GLN A 15 3.73 -24.16 -22.21
C GLN A 15 2.75 -24.82 -21.24
N VAL A 16 3.25 -25.45 -20.17
CA VAL A 16 2.38 -26.03 -19.12
C VAL A 16 1.59 -24.94 -18.39
N ILE A 17 2.23 -23.82 -18.07
CA ILE A 17 1.57 -22.66 -17.44
C ILE A 17 0.50 -22.07 -18.37
N ASP A 18 0.82 -21.88 -19.65
CA ASP A 18 -0.11 -21.34 -20.65
C ASP A 18 -1.31 -22.27 -20.88
N GLN A 19 -1.10 -23.58 -20.83
CA GLN A 19 -2.18 -24.57 -20.90
C GLN A 19 -3.09 -24.53 -19.66
N LEU A 20 -2.53 -24.37 -18.46
CA LEU A 20 -3.30 -24.20 -17.22
C LEU A 20 -4.10 -22.88 -17.25
N TYR A 21 -3.50 -21.78 -17.71
CA TYR A 21 -4.22 -20.52 -17.96
C TYR A 21 -5.34 -20.69 -18.99
N GLY A 22 -5.08 -21.44 -20.07
CA GLY A 22 -6.08 -21.76 -21.09
C GLY A 22 -7.28 -22.54 -20.52
N LEU A 23 -7.05 -23.44 -19.55
CA LEU A 23 -8.12 -24.19 -18.88
C LEU A 23 -8.93 -23.35 -17.89
N GLU A 24 -8.30 -22.39 -17.20
CA GLU A 24 -8.98 -21.39 -16.37
C GLU A 24 -9.98 -20.56 -17.20
N HIS A 25 -9.59 -20.18 -18.42
CA HIS A 25 -10.36 -19.29 -19.30
C HIS A 25 -11.40 -20.03 -20.16
N ALA A 26 -11.22 -21.33 -20.43
CA ALA A 26 -12.09 -22.10 -21.30
C ALA A 26 -13.38 -22.62 -20.63
N GLY A 27 -13.57 -22.41 -19.32
CA GLY A 27 -14.79 -22.80 -18.61
C GLY A 27 -15.08 -24.31 -18.61
N ARG A 28 -14.07 -25.16 -18.88
CA ARG A 28 -14.24 -26.63 -19.04
C ARG A 28 -14.56 -27.39 -17.75
N TRP A 29 -14.59 -26.72 -16.61
CA TRP A 29 -14.97 -27.29 -15.33
C TRP A 29 -16.41 -26.88 -15.00
N GLU A 30 -17.36 -27.77 -15.26
CA GLU A 30 -18.76 -27.54 -14.90
C GLU A 30 -18.96 -27.70 -13.39
N HIS A 31 -19.42 -26.62 -12.74
CA HIS A 31 -19.98 -26.70 -11.40
C HIS A 31 -21.31 -27.44 -11.51
N ARG A 32 -21.33 -28.74 -11.20
CA ARG A 32 -22.60 -29.48 -11.14
C ARG A 32 -23.39 -29.02 -9.90
N PRO A 33 -24.73 -28.91 -9.99
CA PRO A 33 -25.56 -28.68 -8.80
C PRO A 33 -25.29 -29.76 -7.75
N LEU A 34 -25.21 -29.35 -6.48
CA LEU A 34 -25.09 -30.26 -5.35
C LEU A 34 -26.42 -31.00 -5.16
N TYR A 35 -26.35 -32.33 -5.11
CA TYR A 35 -27.50 -33.18 -4.82
C TYR A 35 -27.28 -33.87 -3.48
N TRP A 36 -28.24 -33.71 -2.56
CA TRP A 36 -28.19 -34.30 -1.22
C TRP A 36 -29.16 -35.49 -1.14
N ASN A 37 -28.67 -36.64 -0.69
CA ASN A 37 -29.40 -37.92 -0.71
C ASN A 37 -29.89 -38.40 0.67
N GLY A 38 -29.78 -37.56 1.70
CA GLY A 38 -30.32 -37.82 3.04
C GLY A 38 -29.59 -38.84 3.92
N GLU A 39 -28.65 -39.66 3.41
CA GLU A 39 -28.12 -40.80 4.19
C GLU A 39 -26.58 -40.90 4.28
N VAL A 40 -25.79 -40.44 3.30
CA VAL A 40 -24.32 -40.62 3.33
C VAL A 40 -23.57 -39.38 2.83
N GLY A 41 -22.71 -38.83 3.69
CA GLY A 41 -21.73 -37.79 3.35
C GLY A 41 -21.85 -36.56 4.24
N SER A 42 -20.73 -36.04 4.74
CA SER A 42 -20.74 -34.65 5.22
C SER A 42 -21.13 -33.74 4.06
N VAL A 43 -21.71 -32.57 4.36
CA VAL A 43 -21.97 -31.54 3.33
C VAL A 43 -20.71 -31.23 2.50
N VAL A 44 -19.52 -31.46 3.09
CA VAL A 44 -18.19 -31.35 2.49
C VAL A 44 -17.87 -32.47 1.48
N GLY A 45 -18.31 -33.71 1.70
CA GLY A 45 -18.07 -34.83 0.79
C GLY A 45 -18.92 -34.81 -0.49
N SER A 46 -20.03 -34.08 -0.46
CA SER A 46 -20.93 -33.90 -1.61
C SER A 46 -20.37 -32.96 -2.69
N LEU A 47 -19.29 -32.23 -2.36
CA LEU A 47 -18.63 -31.22 -3.20
C LEU A 47 -17.46 -31.76 -4.02
N LEU A 48 -17.04 -33.02 -3.82
CA LEU A 48 -15.76 -33.53 -4.33
C LEU A 48 -15.93 -34.88 -5.03
N GLN A 49 -16.07 -34.88 -6.35
CA GLN A 49 -15.66 -36.01 -7.18
C GLN A 49 -14.94 -35.51 -8.43
N SER A 50 -13.74 -36.02 -8.66
CA SER A 50 -12.98 -35.89 -9.90
C SER A 50 -12.34 -37.25 -10.19
N ASP A 51 -12.81 -37.92 -11.25
CA ASP A 51 -12.30 -39.19 -11.77
C ASP A 51 -11.30 -38.98 -12.93
N ASP A 52 -10.55 -37.87 -12.96
CA ASP A 52 -9.71 -37.51 -14.13
C ASP A 52 -8.18 -37.66 -13.91
N LEU A 53 -7.76 -38.54 -12.98
CA LEU A 53 -6.35 -38.75 -12.61
C LEU A 53 -5.44 -39.23 -13.76
N ASP A 54 -5.97 -39.99 -14.72
CA ASP A 54 -5.17 -40.52 -15.85
C ASP A 54 -4.90 -39.47 -16.94
N ARG A 55 -5.62 -38.33 -16.92
CA ARG A 55 -5.43 -37.24 -17.91
C ARG A 55 -4.29 -36.28 -17.57
N TRP A 56 -4.11 -35.93 -16.30
CA TRP A 56 -3.17 -34.87 -15.89
C TRP A 56 -1.68 -35.18 -16.16
N GLU A 57 -1.25 -36.42 -15.96
CA GLU A 57 0.13 -36.82 -16.25
C GLU A 57 0.41 -36.85 -17.76
N ALA A 58 -0.60 -37.23 -18.55
CA ALA A 58 -0.53 -37.28 -20.01
C ALA A 58 -0.56 -35.87 -20.64
N ASP A 59 -1.34 -34.96 -20.06
CA ASP A 59 -1.59 -33.63 -20.62
C ASP A 59 -0.50 -32.61 -20.26
N PHE A 60 0.10 -32.69 -19.05
CA PHE A 60 1.05 -31.67 -18.56
C PHE A 60 2.48 -32.16 -18.32
N GLY A 61 2.74 -33.48 -18.39
CA GLY A 61 4.09 -34.03 -18.25
C GLY A 61 4.78 -33.80 -16.89
N LEU A 62 3.99 -33.56 -15.82
CA LEU A 62 4.46 -33.27 -14.47
C LEU A 62 4.80 -34.55 -13.65
N PRO A 63 5.69 -34.48 -12.64
CA PRO A 63 5.86 -35.56 -11.66
C PRO A 63 4.53 -35.90 -10.96
N LYS A 64 4.26 -37.21 -10.77
CA LYS A 64 2.97 -37.71 -10.24
C LYS A 64 2.49 -37.04 -8.95
N TRP A 65 3.37 -36.82 -7.98
CA TRP A 65 2.99 -36.19 -6.72
C TRP A 65 2.61 -34.71 -6.89
N LEU A 66 3.24 -34.01 -7.84
CA LEU A 66 2.98 -32.60 -8.16
C LEU A 66 1.66 -32.47 -8.92
N ALA A 67 1.40 -33.38 -9.86
CA ALA A 67 0.11 -33.49 -10.53
C ALA A 67 -1.02 -33.76 -9.54
N LEU A 68 -0.82 -34.71 -8.60
CA LEU A 68 -1.78 -35.03 -7.55
C LEU A 68 -2.01 -33.90 -6.54
N ALA A 69 -0.97 -33.10 -6.29
CA ALA A 69 -1.10 -31.89 -5.50
C ALA A 69 -2.02 -30.92 -6.25
N ILE A 70 -1.64 -30.48 -7.46
CA ILE A 70 -2.41 -29.52 -8.26
C ILE A 70 -3.86 -29.98 -8.47
N ASP A 71 -4.08 -31.25 -8.82
CA ASP A 71 -5.42 -31.84 -8.95
C ASP A 71 -6.24 -31.74 -7.65
N SER A 72 -5.63 -32.05 -6.50
CA SER A 72 -6.29 -31.88 -5.20
C SER A 72 -6.67 -30.42 -4.88
N MET A 73 -5.93 -29.44 -5.39
CA MET A 73 -6.29 -28.02 -5.23
C MET A 73 -7.37 -27.58 -6.21
N VAL A 74 -7.31 -28.07 -7.45
CA VAL A 74 -8.28 -27.77 -8.50
C VAL A 74 -9.64 -28.37 -8.17
N ALA A 75 -9.68 -29.61 -7.67
CA ALA A 75 -10.90 -30.31 -7.30
C ALA A 75 -11.68 -29.61 -6.17
N GLY A 76 -11.01 -28.87 -5.28
CA GLY A 76 -11.66 -28.17 -4.16
C GLY A 76 -12.17 -26.76 -4.46
N ASN A 77 -11.63 -26.09 -5.48
CA ASN A 77 -12.01 -24.73 -5.87
C ASN A 77 -11.39 -24.38 -7.24
N SER A 78 -12.08 -24.68 -8.35
CA SER A 78 -11.46 -24.81 -9.68
C SER A 78 -10.64 -23.60 -10.15
N THR A 79 -11.08 -22.37 -9.95
CA THR A 79 -10.35 -21.17 -10.44
C THR A 79 -9.16 -20.82 -9.54
N LEU A 80 -9.37 -20.83 -8.21
CA LEU A 80 -8.32 -20.55 -7.23
C LEU A 80 -7.26 -21.66 -7.19
N GLY A 81 -7.68 -22.92 -7.36
CA GLY A 81 -6.82 -24.09 -7.42
C GLY A 81 -5.94 -24.11 -8.67
N VAL A 82 -6.47 -23.67 -9.83
CA VAL A 82 -5.68 -23.52 -11.06
C VAL A 82 -4.68 -22.36 -10.92
N ALA A 83 -5.11 -21.18 -10.46
CA ALA A 83 -4.21 -20.05 -10.21
C ALA A 83 -3.10 -20.41 -9.21
N TRP A 84 -3.42 -21.19 -8.19
CA TRP A 84 -2.46 -21.70 -7.22
C TRP A 84 -1.51 -22.73 -7.82
N GLY A 85 -2.01 -23.68 -8.63
CA GLY A 85 -1.18 -24.65 -9.34
C GLY A 85 -0.17 -23.97 -10.27
N ILE A 86 -0.60 -22.88 -10.92
CA ILE A 86 0.27 -22.01 -11.71
C ILE A 86 1.33 -21.34 -10.81
N HIS A 87 0.96 -20.77 -9.68
CA HIS A 87 1.92 -20.16 -8.74
C HIS A 87 2.91 -21.17 -8.15
N LEU A 88 2.47 -22.40 -7.86
CA LEU A 88 3.34 -23.50 -7.45
C LEU A 88 4.37 -23.81 -8.54
N LEU A 89 3.91 -23.94 -9.79
CA LEU A 89 4.80 -24.18 -10.93
C LEU A 89 5.74 -23.02 -11.19
N GLN A 90 5.30 -21.77 -11.00
CA GLN A 90 6.09 -20.54 -11.11
C GLN A 90 7.11 -20.38 -9.96
N GLY A 91 6.84 -20.97 -8.80
CA GLY A 91 7.73 -20.93 -7.64
C GLY A 91 8.97 -21.82 -7.75
N ILE A 92 8.91 -22.92 -8.52
CA ILE A 92 10.02 -23.90 -8.63
C ILE A 92 11.09 -23.39 -9.61
N PRO A 93 12.32 -23.05 -9.18
CA PRO A 93 13.37 -22.57 -10.08
C PRO A 93 13.78 -23.65 -11.09
N PRO A 94 14.12 -23.29 -12.33
CA PRO A 94 14.70 -24.24 -13.29
C PRO A 94 15.95 -24.92 -12.70
N GLY A 95 16.09 -26.23 -12.88
CA GLY A 95 17.25 -27.00 -12.41
C GLY A 95 17.18 -27.53 -10.97
N MET A 96 16.14 -27.22 -10.18
CA MET A 96 16.04 -27.71 -8.80
C MET A 96 15.78 -29.24 -8.72
N PRO A 97 16.43 -30.00 -7.81
CA PRO A 97 16.18 -31.43 -7.62
C PRO A 97 14.80 -31.69 -6.98
N MET A 98 13.87 -32.21 -7.76
CA MET A 98 12.46 -32.41 -7.36
C MET A 98 12.27 -33.49 -6.29
N ASP A 99 13.25 -34.36 -6.08
CA ASP A 99 13.32 -35.33 -4.98
C ASP A 99 13.51 -34.66 -3.61
N THR A 100 14.15 -33.49 -3.58
CA THR A 100 14.33 -32.70 -2.34
C THR A 100 13.23 -31.67 -2.11
N VAL A 101 12.57 -31.19 -3.17
CA VAL A 101 11.46 -30.21 -3.10
C VAL A 101 10.36 -30.70 -2.15
N GLY A 102 9.92 -31.96 -2.29
CA GLY A 102 8.88 -32.53 -1.43
C GLY A 102 9.24 -32.46 0.07
N SER A 103 10.45 -32.87 0.46
CA SER A 103 10.89 -32.80 1.87
C SER A 103 11.06 -31.37 2.38
N ARG A 104 11.49 -30.42 1.54
CA ARG A 104 11.56 -28.99 1.91
C ARG A 104 10.17 -28.42 2.17
N THR A 105 9.21 -28.72 1.28
CA THR A 105 7.81 -28.30 1.43
C THR A 105 7.21 -28.84 2.72
N LEU A 106 7.37 -30.14 2.98
CA LEU A 106 6.83 -30.78 4.19
C LEU A 106 7.43 -30.18 5.47
N LEU A 107 8.74 -29.91 5.49
CA LEU A 107 9.40 -29.33 6.65
C LEU A 107 8.84 -27.94 7.02
N GLU A 108 8.61 -27.06 6.03
CA GLU A 108 8.02 -25.73 6.29
C GLU A 108 6.57 -25.81 6.77
N LEU A 109 5.74 -26.69 6.16
CA LEU A 109 4.36 -26.88 6.60
C LEU A 109 4.29 -27.36 8.06
N LEU A 110 5.23 -28.21 8.47
CA LEU A 110 5.31 -28.71 9.84
C LEU A 110 5.89 -27.66 10.82
N LYS A 111 7.00 -27.02 10.46
CA LYS A 111 7.86 -26.27 11.40
C LYS A 111 7.92 -24.75 11.17
N GLY A 112 7.35 -24.24 10.09
CA GLY A 112 7.38 -22.81 9.76
C GLY A 112 6.83 -21.96 10.90
N LYS A 113 7.59 -20.94 11.34
CA LYS A 113 7.22 -20.12 12.52
C LYS A 113 5.99 -19.25 12.29
N THR A 114 5.77 -18.84 11.04
CA THR A 114 4.68 -17.93 10.66
C THR A 114 3.46 -18.67 10.13
N HIS A 115 3.68 -19.79 9.43
CA HIS A 115 2.63 -20.50 8.67
C HIS A 115 2.57 -22.01 8.97
N GLY A 116 3.54 -22.57 9.67
CA GLY A 116 3.58 -23.99 10.01
C GLY A 116 2.66 -24.37 11.18
N LEU A 117 2.67 -25.65 11.54
CA LEU A 117 1.83 -26.19 12.62
C LEU A 117 2.34 -25.90 14.02
N HIS A 118 3.59 -25.47 14.16
CA HIS A 118 4.27 -25.27 15.46
C HIS A 118 3.49 -24.37 16.44
N GLY A 119 2.67 -23.43 15.96
CA GLY A 119 1.86 -22.52 16.80
C GLY A 119 0.43 -23.00 17.10
N LEU A 120 -0.02 -24.12 16.52
CA LEU A 120 -1.40 -24.63 16.68
C LEU A 120 -1.52 -25.72 17.76
N GLU A 121 -0.44 -25.99 18.50
CA GLU A 121 -0.23 -27.09 19.44
C GLU A 121 -1.02 -26.95 20.77
N ALA A 122 -2.28 -26.55 20.73
CA ALA A 122 -3.09 -26.33 21.95
C ALA A 122 -3.47 -27.61 22.73
N ALA A 123 -2.94 -28.80 22.37
CA ALA A 123 -3.11 -30.04 23.13
C ALA A 123 -1.75 -30.70 23.40
N ALA A 124 -1.39 -30.83 24.69
CA ALA A 124 -0.17 -31.52 25.11
C ALA A 124 -0.12 -32.96 24.53
N GLY A 125 0.94 -33.27 23.77
CA GLY A 125 1.26 -34.63 23.27
C GLY A 125 1.66 -34.76 21.80
N LEU A 126 1.44 -33.75 20.93
CA LEU A 126 1.76 -33.84 19.49
C LEU A 126 3.14 -33.32 19.09
N ALA A 127 3.80 -32.52 19.94
CA ALA A 127 5.09 -31.90 19.65
C ALA A 127 6.19 -32.93 19.35
N GLU A 128 6.27 -34.02 20.11
CA GLU A 128 7.30 -35.04 19.92
C GLU A 128 7.13 -35.79 18.58
N ALA A 129 5.88 -36.07 18.17
CA ALA A 129 5.59 -36.69 16.88
C ALA A 129 5.93 -35.75 15.71
N LEU A 130 5.61 -34.45 15.85
CA LEU A 130 5.95 -33.42 14.87
C LEU A 130 7.47 -33.27 14.70
N GLU A 131 8.21 -33.14 15.80
CA GLU A 131 9.68 -33.08 15.78
C GLU A 131 10.30 -34.33 15.16
N GLY A 132 9.77 -35.51 15.52
CA GLY A 132 10.23 -36.78 14.98
C GLY A 132 10.09 -36.88 13.46
N VAL A 133 8.96 -36.45 12.89
CA VAL A 133 8.74 -36.44 11.43
C VAL A 133 9.56 -35.35 10.74
N ALA A 134 9.62 -34.15 11.32
CA ALA A 134 10.43 -33.04 10.81
C ALA A 134 11.92 -33.41 10.71
N ALA A 135 12.46 -34.12 11.72
CA ALA A 135 13.84 -34.58 11.73
C ALA A 135 14.16 -35.57 10.59
N LEU A 136 13.19 -36.39 10.15
CA LEU A 136 13.38 -37.29 9.00
C LEU A 136 13.50 -36.51 7.69
N HIS A 137 12.67 -35.49 7.49
CA HIS A 137 12.79 -34.61 6.31
C HIS A 137 14.08 -33.79 6.34
N ALA A 138 14.49 -33.26 7.49
CA ALA A 138 15.75 -32.52 7.62
C ALA A 138 16.97 -33.40 7.29
N ALA A 139 17.05 -34.61 7.88
CA ALA A 139 18.12 -35.56 7.59
C ALA A 139 18.21 -35.91 6.10
N ARG A 140 17.06 -36.00 5.41
CA ARG A 140 17.01 -36.23 3.96
C ARG A 140 17.58 -35.06 3.17
N LEU A 141 17.30 -33.82 3.57
CA LEU A 141 17.82 -32.61 2.90
C LEU A 141 19.34 -32.45 3.08
N GLU A 142 19.89 -33.02 4.15
CA GLU A 142 21.34 -33.11 4.39
C GLU A 142 22.01 -34.26 3.60
N GLY A 143 21.25 -35.00 2.79
CA GLY A 143 21.76 -36.11 1.98
C GLY A 143 21.91 -37.43 2.74
N GLN A 144 21.34 -37.55 3.95
CA GLN A 144 21.37 -38.80 4.70
C GLN A 144 20.37 -39.83 4.12
N ASP A 145 20.74 -41.11 4.15
CA ASP A 145 19.83 -42.20 3.80
C ASP A 145 18.91 -42.52 5.00
N VAL A 146 17.61 -42.30 4.83
CA VAL A 146 16.61 -42.50 5.88
C VAL A 146 15.80 -43.74 5.55
N ASP A 147 16.10 -44.85 6.22
CA ASP A 147 15.43 -46.13 5.94
C ASP A 147 13.92 -46.11 6.20
N GLY A 148 13.19 -47.03 5.55
CA GLY A 148 11.75 -47.14 5.71
C GLY A 148 11.28 -47.55 7.12
N ALA A 149 12.16 -48.09 7.98
CA ALA A 149 11.80 -48.45 9.35
C ALA A 149 11.65 -47.22 10.24
N ARG A 150 12.47 -46.19 10.03
CA ARG A 150 12.37 -44.89 10.72
C ARG A 150 11.06 -44.17 10.37
N TRP A 151 10.68 -44.12 9.10
CA TRP A 151 9.39 -43.56 8.65
C TRP A 151 8.20 -44.30 9.29
N ARG A 152 8.20 -45.64 9.28
CA ARG A 152 7.14 -46.45 9.93
C ARG A 152 7.06 -46.26 11.44
N LYS A 153 8.18 -45.98 12.11
CA LYS A 153 8.20 -45.68 13.55
C LYS A 153 7.57 -44.31 13.83
N ALA A 154 7.98 -43.28 13.10
CA ALA A 154 7.43 -41.93 13.24
C ALA A 154 5.92 -41.90 12.94
N ARG A 155 5.49 -42.60 11.88
CA ARG A 155 4.07 -42.71 11.53
C ARG A 155 3.24 -43.39 12.62
N ARG A 156 3.73 -44.46 13.24
CA ARG A 156 3.02 -45.13 14.34
C ARG A 156 2.83 -44.21 15.55
N ALA A 157 3.86 -43.44 15.91
CA ALA A 157 3.77 -42.45 16.98
C ALA A 157 2.74 -41.35 16.65
N ALA A 158 2.68 -40.88 15.40
CA ALA A 158 1.69 -39.91 14.97
C ALA A 158 0.25 -40.47 15.07
N VAL A 159 0.01 -41.68 14.55
CA VAL A 159 -1.32 -42.35 14.61
C VAL A 159 -1.83 -42.54 16.03
N GLU A 160 -0.96 -42.95 16.95
CA GLU A 160 -1.31 -43.14 18.36
C GLU A 160 -1.76 -41.81 19.00
N GLN A 161 -1.08 -40.71 18.69
CA GLN A 161 -1.43 -39.39 19.20
C GLN A 161 -2.71 -38.83 18.58
N THR A 162 -3.00 -39.10 17.30
CA THR A 162 -4.24 -38.66 16.64
C THR A 162 -5.46 -39.42 17.17
N ASN A 163 -5.37 -40.75 17.31
CA ASN A 163 -6.48 -41.59 17.78
C ASN A 163 -6.90 -41.29 19.23
N ALA A 164 -6.02 -40.65 20.01
CA ALA A 164 -6.30 -40.22 21.38
C ALA A 164 -7.08 -38.89 21.46
N ARG A 165 -7.49 -38.29 20.34
CA ARG A 165 -8.14 -36.97 20.29
C ARG A 165 -9.58 -37.05 19.78
N ASP A 166 -10.38 -36.07 20.21
CA ASP A 166 -11.76 -35.94 19.76
C ASP A 166 -11.82 -35.70 18.25
N PRO A 167 -12.60 -36.50 17.50
CA PRO A 167 -12.82 -36.30 16.08
C PRO A 167 -13.32 -34.88 15.78
N GLY A 168 -12.69 -34.19 14.84
CA GLY A 168 -13.04 -32.81 14.45
C GLY A 168 -12.35 -31.70 15.25
N SER A 169 -11.57 -32.02 16.27
CA SER A 169 -10.74 -31.04 17.00
C SER A 169 -9.54 -30.56 16.17
N VAL A 170 -9.04 -29.35 16.48
CA VAL A 170 -7.78 -28.82 15.89
C VAL A 170 -6.63 -29.81 16.10
N ALA A 171 -6.56 -30.44 17.28
CA ALA A 171 -5.53 -31.43 17.61
C ALA A 171 -5.61 -32.69 16.73
N ALA A 172 -6.81 -33.21 16.45
CA ALA A 172 -6.99 -34.35 15.55
C ALA A 172 -6.59 -34.01 14.10
N ALA A 173 -6.87 -32.78 13.66
CA ALA A 173 -6.46 -32.30 12.34
C ALA A 173 -4.94 -32.14 12.21
N VAL A 174 -4.27 -31.60 13.26
CA VAL A 174 -2.80 -31.53 13.33
C VAL A 174 -2.19 -32.94 13.30
N GLY A 175 -2.72 -33.88 14.09
CA GLY A 175 -2.26 -35.28 14.11
C GLY A 175 -2.36 -35.95 12.73
N SER A 176 -3.50 -35.80 12.06
CA SER A 176 -3.71 -36.31 10.69
C SER A 176 -2.70 -35.75 9.68
N CYS A 177 -2.31 -34.48 9.81
CA CYS A 177 -1.27 -33.88 8.98
C CYS A 177 0.10 -34.52 9.22
N ILE A 178 0.47 -34.75 10.49
CA ILE A 178 1.75 -35.36 10.86
C ILE A 178 1.82 -36.81 10.34
N GLU A 179 0.71 -37.55 10.38
CA GLU A 179 0.62 -38.89 9.81
C GLU A 179 0.85 -38.94 8.29
N ALA A 180 0.30 -37.96 7.57
CA ALA A 180 0.49 -37.83 6.13
C ALA A 180 1.94 -37.46 5.78
N ALA A 181 2.58 -36.62 6.61
CA ALA A 181 3.97 -36.24 6.44
C ALA A 181 4.95 -37.38 6.78
N ALA A 182 4.53 -38.37 7.58
CA ALA A 182 5.35 -39.50 7.97
C ALA A 182 5.57 -40.57 6.87
N TRP A 183 5.44 -40.17 5.61
CA TRP A 183 5.73 -40.99 4.43
C TRP A 183 6.91 -40.40 3.65
N ASP A 184 7.78 -41.28 3.13
CA ASP A 184 8.86 -40.87 2.23
C ASP A 184 8.27 -40.26 0.94
N PRO A 185 8.48 -38.95 0.66
CA PRO A 185 7.90 -38.27 -0.50
C PRO A 185 8.48 -38.75 -1.84
N THR A 186 9.60 -39.49 -1.83
CA THR A 186 10.18 -40.09 -3.05
C THR A 186 9.60 -41.45 -3.40
N GLN A 187 8.99 -42.13 -2.42
CA GLN A 187 8.37 -43.45 -2.59
C GLN A 187 6.84 -43.41 -2.53
N SER A 188 6.28 -42.42 -1.84
CA SER A 188 4.85 -42.21 -1.71
C SER A 188 4.34 -41.27 -2.79
N ARG A 189 3.27 -41.69 -3.48
CA ARG A 189 2.65 -40.91 -4.55
C ARG A 189 1.85 -39.72 -4.02
N SER A 190 1.37 -39.77 -2.78
CA SER A 190 0.43 -38.79 -2.22
C SER A 190 0.96 -38.03 -1.00
N ALA A 191 2.13 -38.39 -0.45
CA ALA A 191 2.63 -37.81 0.82
C ALA A 191 2.57 -36.28 0.86
N VAL A 192 3.00 -35.61 -0.21
CA VAL A 192 2.99 -34.14 -0.30
C VAL A 192 1.56 -33.59 -0.36
N SER A 193 0.70 -34.17 -1.21
CA SER A 193 -0.69 -33.73 -1.37
C SER A 193 -1.53 -33.97 -0.11
N ASP A 194 -1.41 -35.15 0.49
CA ASP A 194 -2.12 -35.53 1.72
C ASP A 194 -1.66 -34.66 2.90
N THR A 195 -0.37 -34.34 3.00
CA THR A 195 0.13 -33.44 4.04
C THR A 195 -0.36 -32.02 3.84
N LEU A 196 -0.33 -31.50 2.60
CA LEU A 196 -0.88 -30.17 2.29
C LEU A 196 -2.36 -30.08 2.69
N ARG A 197 -3.13 -31.12 2.37
CA ARG A 197 -4.55 -31.21 2.76
C ARG A 197 -4.73 -31.27 4.27
N GLY A 198 -3.93 -32.08 4.97
CA GLY A 198 -3.94 -32.19 6.43
C GLY A 198 -3.55 -30.87 7.11
N TRP A 199 -2.49 -30.22 6.65
CA TRP A 199 -2.02 -28.93 7.15
C TRP A 199 -3.09 -27.86 7.01
N MET A 200 -3.73 -27.81 5.84
CA MET A 200 -4.80 -26.87 5.56
C MET A 200 -6.00 -27.09 6.49
N ASN A 201 -6.43 -28.34 6.65
CA ASN A 201 -7.53 -28.68 7.55
C ASN A 201 -7.22 -28.27 9.00
N ALA A 202 -5.99 -28.48 9.47
CA ALA A 202 -5.56 -28.06 10.81
C ALA A 202 -5.62 -26.53 10.99
N ARG A 203 -5.13 -25.77 10.00
CA ARG A 203 -5.13 -24.29 10.02
C ARG A 203 -6.55 -23.73 9.96
N ILE A 204 -7.42 -24.32 9.16
CA ILE A 204 -8.81 -23.89 9.03
C ILE A 204 -9.58 -24.20 10.30
N ALA A 205 -9.43 -25.41 10.85
CA ALA A 205 -10.03 -25.76 12.14
C ALA A 205 -9.64 -24.76 13.23
N ALA A 206 -8.38 -24.33 13.27
CA ALA A 206 -7.93 -23.31 14.22
C ALA A 206 -8.57 -21.93 13.98
N ASN A 207 -8.66 -21.48 12.73
CA ASN A 207 -9.27 -20.18 12.41
C ASN A 207 -10.79 -20.17 12.59
N MET A 208 -11.44 -21.33 12.44
CA MET A 208 -12.89 -21.46 12.58
C MET A 208 -13.35 -21.59 14.03
N ALA A 209 -12.44 -21.81 14.98
CA ALA A 209 -12.76 -21.99 16.39
C ALA A 209 -13.53 -20.81 17.00
N ASP A 210 -13.29 -19.58 16.50
CA ASP A 210 -13.92 -18.35 17.00
C ASP A 210 -15.10 -17.86 16.14
N TYR A 211 -15.44 -18.56 15.05
CA TYR A 211 -16.58 -18.17 14.22
C TYR A 211 -17.91 -18.60 14.89
N PRO A 212 -18.96 -17.76 14.91
CA PRO A 212 -20.23 -18.05 15.59
C PRO A 212 -21.11 -19.05 14.80
N TRP A 213 -20.58 -20.25 14.57
CA TRP A 213 -21.29 -21.39 14.01
C TRP A 213 -21.06 -22.61 14.90
N SER A 214 -22.10 -22.97 15.66
CA SER A 214 -22.03 -24.05 16.64
C SER A 214 -22.42 -25.40 16.05
N LYS A 215 -22.14 -26.48 16.78
CA LYS A 215 -22.66 -27.81 16.45
C LYS A 215 -24.20 -27.83 16.38
N ALA A 216 -24.87 -27.05 17.22
CA ALA A 216 -26.31 -26.91 17.19
C ALA A 216 -26.83 -26.22 15.91
N ASP A 217 -26.07 -25.28 15.34
CA ASP A 217 -26.40 -24.66 14.06
C ASP A 217 -26.24 -25.66 12.90
N GLU A 218 -25.22 -26.52 12.96
CA GLU A 218 -25.02 -27.60 11.98
C GLU A 218 -26.16 -28.64 12.04
N ASP A 219 -26.58 -29.03 13.25
CA ASP A 219 -27.66 -29.98 13.47
C ASP A 219 -29.02 -29.40 13.02
N ASP A 220 -29.30 -28.13 13.34
CA ASP A 220 -30.49 -27.39 12.86
C ASP A 220 -30.54 -27.32 11.33
N MET A 221 -29.41 -27.00 10.68
CA MET A 221 -29.36 -26.97 9.21
C MET A 221 -29.54 -28.34 8.59
N THR A 222 -28.95 -29.38 9.16
CA THR A 222 -29.13 -30.76 8.70
C THR A 222 -30.59 -31.19 8.79
N GLN A 223 -31.28 -30.84 9.88
CA GLN A 223 -32.69 -31.16 10.06
C GLN A 223 -33.59 -30.42 9.07
N VAL A 224 -33.33 -29.12 8.84
CA VAL A 224 -34.12 -28.31 7.89
C VAL A 224 -33.95 -28.80 6.46
N LEU A 225 -32.71 -29.07 6.04
CA LEU A 225 -32.44 -29.65 4.72
C LEU A 225 -33.11 -31.03 4.58
N GLY A 226 -33.10 -31.84 5.64
CA GLY A 226 -33.84 -33.10 5.79
C GLY A 226 -35.31 -32.99 5.48
N ALA A 227 -35.98 -32.06 6.15
CA ALA A 227 -37.39 -31.81 5.94
C ALA A 227 -37.70 -31.35 4.51
N LEU A 228 -36.86 -30.47 3.94
CA LEU A 228 -37.02 -30.00 2.57
C LEU A 228 -36.84 -31.12 1.54
N HIS A 229 -35.91 -32.04 1.78
CA HIS A 229 -35.72 -33.21 0.93
C HIS A 229 -36.93 -34.13 0.94
N GLU A 230 -37.42 -34.50 2.12
CA GLU A 230 -38.57 -35.41 2.25
C GLU A 230 -39.88 -34.79 1.75
N GLU A 231 -40.07 -33.48 1.94
CA GLU A 231 -41.22 -32.74 1.40
C GLU A 231 -41.21 -32.75 -0.14
N ASP A 232 -40.05 -32.47 -0.75
CA ASP A 232 -39.89 -32.48 -2.20
C ASP A 232 -40.07 -33.90 -2.76
N LYS A 233 -39.48 -34.90 -2.11
CA LYS A 233 -39.64 -36.33 -2.46
C LYS A 233 -41.08 -36.80 -2.39
N ALA A 234 -41.85 -36.36 -1.39
CA ALA A 234 -43.27 -36.71 -1.23
C ALA A 234 -44.19 -36.03 -2.26
N SER A 235 -43.74 -34.94 -2.89
CA SER A 235 -44.51 -34.20 -3.91
C SER A 235 -44.33 -34.73 -5.34
N ARG A 236 -43.52 -35.78 -5.53
CA ARG A 236 -43.17 -36.34 -6.83
C ARG A 236 -43.99 -37.58 -7.19
N GLU A 237 -44.19 -37.79 -8.48
CA GLU A 237 -44.90 -38.96 -9.01
C GLU A 237 -44.06 -40.25 -8.85
N PRO A 238 -44.68 -41.42 -8.59
CA PRO A 238 -43.96 -42.68 -8.45
C PRO A 238 -43.16 -43.04 -9.71
N GLY A 239 -41.82 -43.05 -9.61
CA GLY A 239 -40.91 -43.36 -10.73
C GLY A 239 -40.04 -42.18 -11.20
N ASP A 240 -40.23 -40.98 -10.61
CA ASP A 240 -39.37 -39.83 -10.88
C ASP A 240 -37.97 -40.00 -10.24
N THR A 241 -36.93 -39.93 -11.08
CA THR A 241 -35.52 -40.13 -10.68
C THR A 241 -34.72 -38.83 -10.64
N GLU A 242 -35.36 -37.68 -10.78
CA GLU A 242 -34.66 -36.39 -10.73
C GLU A 242 -34.07 -36.14 -9.33
N TYR A 243 -33.00 -35.36 -9.18
CA TYR A 243 -32.37 -35.13 -7.87
C TYR A 243 -32.91 -33.85 -7.21
N THR A 244 -33.14 -33.85 -5.89
CA THR A 244 -33.62 -32.67 -5.15
C THR A 244 -32.49 -31.67 -4.89
N ASN A 245 -32.66 -30.41 -5.35
CA ASN A 245 -31.79 -29.30 -4.96
C ASN A 245 -32.34 -28.60 -3.70
N VAL A 246 -32.02 -29.17 -2.54
CA VAL A 246 -32.49 -28.67 -1.23
C VAL A 246 -32.03 -27.25 -0.89
N PHE A 247 -30.95 -26.75 -1.49
CA PHE A 247 -30.45 -25.39 -1.26
C PHE A 247 -31.29 -24.32 -1.95
N LEU A 248 -31.81 -24.62 -3.14
CA LEU A 248 -32.79 -23.76 -3.82
C LEU A 248 -34.09 -23.70 -3.01
N LEU A 249 -34.54 -24.84 -2.49
CA LEU A 249 -35.72 -24.91 -1.62
C LEU A 249 -35.50 -24.16 -0.30
N LEU A 250 -34.29 -24.22 0.26
CA LEU A 250 -33.90 -23.47 1.45
C LEU A 250 -33.95 -21.96 1.20
N GLU A 251 -33.48 -21.49 0.04
CA GLU A 251 -33.55 -20.08 -0.34
C GLU A 251 -34.97 -19.56 -0.45
N GLN A 252 -35.87 -20.37 -1.00
CA GLN A 252 -37.27 -20.01 -1.19
C GLN A 252 -38.06 -20.05 0.12
N LYS A 253 -37.87 -21.10 0.94
CA LYS A 253 -38.70 -21.36 2.13
C LYS A 253 -38.10 -20.82 3.42
N HIS A 254 -36.78 -20.66 3.50
CA HIS A 254 -36.07 -20.21 4.69
C HIS A 254 -34.92 -19.23 4.36
N PRO A 255 -35.22 -18.04 3.80
CA PRO A 255 -34.22 -17.11 3.26
C PRO A 255 -33.16 -16.65 4.29
N GLU A 256 -33.54 -16.46 5.56
CA GLU A 256 -32.61 -16.07 6.62
C GLU A 256 -31.64 -17.20 7.01
N LYS A 257 -32.12 -18.45 7.07
CA LYS A 257 -31.26 -19.62 7.30
C LYS A 257 -30.32 -19.84 6.11
N ALA A 258 -30.82 -19.64 4.89
CA ALA A 258 -30.00 -19.65 3.68
C ALA A 258 -28.92 -18.55 3.70
N LYS A 259 -29.26 -17.33 4.13
CA LYS A 259 -28.30 -16.20 4.29
C LYS A 259 -27.21 -16.55 5.30
N ARG A 260 -27.58 -17.11 6.46
CA ARG A 260 -26.65 -17.51 7.52
C ARG A 260 -25.73 -18.67 7.09
N LEU A 261 -26.29 -19.70 6.45
CA LEU A 261 -25.54 -20.84 5.91
C LEU A 261 -24.55 -20.38 4.81
N ARG A 262 -24.99 -19.49 3.90
CA ARG A 262 -24.09 -18.87 2.92
C ARG A 262 -22.99 -18.04 3.57
N ALA A 263 -23.26 -17.33 4.67
CA ALA A 263 -22.23 -16.56 5.37
C ALA A 263 -21.18 -17.47 6.01
N PHE A 264 -21.60 -18.57 6.62
CA PHE A 264 -20.71 -19.59 7.16
C PHE A 264 -19.83 -20.23 6.08
N TYR A 265 -20.42 -20.73 4.99
CA TYR A 265 -19.65 -21.35 3.92
C TYR A 265 -18.74 -20.36 3.19
N ARG A 266 -19.15 -19.10 3.05
CA ARG A 266 -18.27 -18.03 2.53
C ARG A 266 -17.10 -17.79 3.47
N TYR A 267 -17.34 -17.68 4.78
CA TYR A 267 -16.25 -17.52 5.75
C TYR A 267 -15.28 -18.70 5.71
N GLN A 268 -15.79 -19.92 5.71
CA GLN A 268 -15.01 -21.14 5.60
C GLN A 268 -14.18 -21.15 4.30
N ARG A 269 -14.81 -20.88 3.13
CA ARG A 269 -14.14 -20.78 1.84
C ARG A 269 -13.02 -19.73 1.84
N ASN A 270 -13.24 -18.60 2.50
CA ASN A 270 -12.24 -17.54 2.59
C ASN A 270 -11.07 -17.94 3.50
N GLN A 271 -11.32 -18.72 4.56
CA GLN A 271 -10.24 -19.35 5.31
C GLN A 271 -9.47 -20.35 4.45
N TYR A 272 -10.13 -21.17 3.63
CA TYR A 272 -9.49 -22.05 2.65
C TYR A 272 -8.58 -21.27 1.69
N ALA A 273 -9.11 -20.23 1.03
CA ALA A 273 -8.34 -19.40 0.10
C ALA A 273 -7.15 -18.70 0.77
N LYS A 274 -7.36 -18.14 1.97
CA LYS A 274 -6.30 -17.52 2.77
C LYS A 274 -5.19 -18.49 3.13
N GLN A 275 -5.52 -19.70 3.58
CA GLN A 275 -4.50 -20.71 3.92
C GLN A 275 -3.77 -21.20 2.66
N TRP A 276 -4.46 -21.37 1.54
CA TRP A 276 -3.80 -21.66 0.26
C TRP A 276 -2.79 -20.59 -0.16
N ARG A 277 -3.15 -19.31 -0.01
CA ARG A 277 -2.22 -18.17 -0.24
C ARG A 277 -1.03 -18.20 0.72
N GLN A 278 -1.25 -18.50 2.00
CA GLN A 278 -0.17 -18.61 2.99
C GLN A 278 0.78 -19.77 2.70
N ALA A 279 0.26 -20.94 2.30
CA ALA A 279 1.08 -22.06 1.84
C ALA A 279 1.90 -21.70 0.59
N ALA A 280 1.31 -20.98 -0.36
CA ALA A 280 2.01 -20.53 -1.56
C ALA A 280 3.16 -19.58 -1.22
N LEU A 281 2.94 -18.60 -0.34
CA LEU A 281 3.97 -17.67 0.11
C LEU A 281 5.09 -18.38 0.88
N ALA A 282 4.73 -19.31 1.77
CA ALA A 282 5.71 -20.12 2.50
C ALA A 282 6.56 -20.93 1.51
N LEU A 283 5.94 -21.57 0.53
CA LEU A 283 6.63 -22.36 -0.49
C LEU A 283 7.49 -21.51 -1.44
N GLN A 284 7.01 -20.33 -1.83
CA GLN A 284 7.80 -19.37 -2.60
C GLN A 284 9.05 -18.93 -1.83
N ASN A 285 8.94 -18.66 -0.53
CA ASN A 285 10.07 -18.30 0.32
C ASN A 285 11.09 -19.45 0.45
N ILE A 286 10.64 -20.71 0.59
CA ILE A 286 11.51 -21.91 0.62
C ILE A 286 12.31 -22.04 -0.67
N LEU A 287 11.66 -21.79 -1.82
CA LEU A 287 12.25 -21.99 -3.13
C LEU A 287 13.22 -20.86 -3.50
N HIS A 288 13.02 -19.65 -2.97
CA HIS A 288 13.98 -18.53 -3.10
C HIS A 288 15.18 -18.66 -2.14
N ALA A 289 14.98 -19.22 -0.94
CA ALA A 289 16.07 -19.43 0.03
C ALA A 289 17.10 -20.51 -0.40
N ALA A 290 16.82 -21.25 -1.47
CA ALA A 290 17.66 -22.35 -1.94
C ALA A 290 18.80 -21.93 -2.90
N ASP A 291 18.79 -20.70 -3.42
CA ASP A 291 19.86 -20.21 -4.30
C ASP A 291 20.96 -19.55 -3.47
N GLY A 292 21.89 -20.36 -2.98
CA GLY A 292 23.21 -19.90 -2.54
C GLY A 292 24.10 -19.41 -3.70
N SER A 293 23.56 -18.71 -4.70
CA SER A 293 24.29 -18.33 -5.92
C SER A 293 24.03 -16.88 -6.36
N ALA A 294 25.12 -16.11 -6.46
CA ALA A 294 25.29 -14.78 -7.05
C ALA A 294 24.38 -13.64 -6.52
N PRO A 295 24.95 -12.46 -6.19
CA PRO A 295 24.14 -11.33 -5.74
C PRO A 295 23.14 -10.91 -6.82
N ALA A 296 21.91 -10.58 -6.41
CA ALA A 296 20.82 -10.22 -7.32
C ALA A 296 21.26 -9.10 -8.26
N ALA A 297 20.95 -9.18 -9.57
CA ALA A 297 21.42 -8.18 -10.53
C ALA A 297 21.07 -6.74 -10.10
N LEU A 298 21.97 -5.81 -10.41
CA LEU A 298 21.76 -4.40 -10.11
C LEU A 298 20.58 -3.88 -10.95
N ILE A 299 19.58 -3.30 -10.28
CA ILE A 299 18.42 -2.68 -10.94
C ILE A 299 18.87 -1.31 -11.45
N PRO A 300 18.79 -1.05 -12.78
CA PRO A 300 19.16 0.25 -13.33
C PRO A 300 18.31 1.37 -12.73
N ARG A 301 18.92 2.50 -12.36
CA ARG A 301 18.22 3.68 -11.81
C ARG A 301 17.03 4.08 -12.67
N LYS A 302 17.17 4.03 -14.00
CA LYS A 302 16.12 4.40 -14.95
C LYS A 302 14.85 3.53 -14.83
N HIS A 303 14.94 2.29 -14.34
CA HIS A 303 13.73 1.48 -14.16
C HIS A 303 12.93 1.93 -12.93
N LEU A 304 13.61 2.47 -11.91
CA LEU A 304 13.02 2.93 -10.65
C LEU A 304 12.60 4.40 -10.70
N PHE A 305 13.38 5.26 -11.37
CA PHE A 305 13.25 6.72 -11.30
C PHE A 305 13.00 7.41 -12.64
N ALA A 306 13.06 6.74 -13.79
CA ALA A 306 12.51 7.36 -15.00
C ALA A 306 11.00 7.57 -14.83
N ASN A 307 10.44 8.40 -15.69
CA ASN A 307 9.01 8.54 -15.81
C ASN A 307 8.37 7.15 -16.02
N PRO A 308 7.26 6.87 -15.33
CA PRO A 308 6.53 5.62 -15.57
C PRO A 308 6.07 5.58 -17.03
N ALA A 309 5.92 4.39 -17.59
CA ALA A 309 5.48 4.26 -18.98
C ALA A 309 4.11 4.92 -19.19
N ARG A 310 3.23 4.75 -18.19
CA ARG A 310 1.94 5.44 -18.05
C ARG A 310 1.62 5.61 -16.56
N ALA A 311 0.86 6.64 -16.19
CA ALA A 311 0.43 6.91 -14.82
C ALA A 311 -0.94 7.59 -14.77
N ALA A 312 -1.53 7.68 -13.57
CA ALA A 312 -2.78 8.41 -13.31
C ALA A 312 -3.91 8.05 -14.30
N MET A 313 -4.03 6.78 -14.68
CA MET A 313 -5.11 6.31 -15.53
C MET A 313 -6.46 6.58 -14.87
N SER A 314 -7.39 7.12 -15.64
CA SER A 314 -8.72 7.49 -15.19
C SER A 314 -9.74 7.31 -16.31
N ILE A 315 -10.99 7.03 -15.92
CA ILE A 315 -12.13 6.91 -16.83
C ILE A 315 -13.03 8.13 -16.68
N SER A 316 -13.58 8.63 -17.79
CA SER A 316 -14.53 9.74 -17.75
C SER A 316 -15.83 9.32 -17.05
N PRO A 317 -16.58 10.26 -16.42
CA PRO A 317 -17.82 9.92 -15.72
C PRO A 317 -18.86 9.22 -16.62
N ASP A 318 -18.95 9.60 -17.89
CA ASP A 318 -19.83 8.97 -18.89
C ASP A 318 -19.32 7.62 -19.43
N GLY A 319 -18.13 7.17 -18.97
CA GLY A 319 -17.49 5.93 -19.38
C GLY A 319 -16.96 5.91 -20.81
N GLN A 320 -17.01 7.01 -21.56
CA GLN A 320 -16.66 7.04 -22.98
C GLN A 320 -15.16 7.19 -23.25
N TRP A 321 -14.40 7.74 -22.29
CA TRP A 321 -12.99 8.06 -22.46
C TRP A 321 -12.13 7.45 -21.36
N LEU A 322 -10.94 6.99 -21.75
CA LEU A 322 -9.83 6.75 -20.85
C LEU A 322 -8.78 7.83 -21.07
N ALA A 323 -8.22 8.35 -19.99
CA ALA A 323 -7.08 9.26 -20.03
C ALA A 323 -5.99 8.80 -19.04
N TRP A 324 -4.75 9.11 -19.36
CA TRP A 324 -3.59 8.80 -18.53
C TRP A 324 -2.45 9.78 -18.83
N LEU A 325 -1.46 9.83 -17.94
CA LEU A 325 -0.20 10.52 -18.20
C LEU A 325 0.78 9.55 -18.87
N ALA A 326 1.46 9.96 -19.93
CA ALA A 326 2.58 9.23 -20.55
C ALA A 326 3.55 10.20 -21.22
N ASP A 327 4.76 9.74 -21.56
CA ASP A 327 5.70 10.53 -22.35
C ASP A 327 5.07 10.96 -23.70
N GLY A 328 5.30 12.21 -24.11
CA GLY A 328 4.87 12.73 -25.41
C GLY A 328 5.88 13.65 -26.06
N ASP A 329 6.55 14.50 -25.26
CA ASP A 329 7.60 15.42 -25.70
C ASP A 329 8.81 15.36 -24.73
N GLY A 330 9.20 14.16 -24.30
CA GLY A 330 10.29 13.93 -23.33
C GLY A 330 9.91 14.22 -21.87
N VAL A 331 8.66 14.61 -21.63
CA VAL A 331 8.04 14.77 -20.32
C VAL A 331 6.62 14.21 -20.33
N MET A 332 6.06 13.97 -19.14
CA MET A 332 4.71 13.45 -18.97
C MET A 332 3.67 14.43 -19.53
N ASN A 333 2.80 13.93 -20.39
CA ASN A 333 1.67 14.64 -20.98
C ASN A 333 0.39 13.82 -20.83
N ILE A 334 -0.76 14.47 -20.96
CA ILE A 334 -2.06 13.79 -20.96
C ILE A 334 -2.24 13.13 -22.32
N TRP A 335 -2.59 11.84 -22.29
CA TRP A 335 -3.05 11.05 -23.42
C TRP A 335 -4.47 10.60 -23.16
N ALA A 336 -5.28 10.48 -24.21
CA ALA A 336 -6.64 9.98 -24.09
C ALA A 336 -7.03 9.12 -25.30
N ALA A 337 -7.95 8.17 -25.07
CA ALA A 337 -8.52 7.28 -26.08
C ALA A 337 -10.00 6.99 -25.76
N PRO A 338 -10.83 6.64 -26.75
CA PRO A 338 -12.12 6.02 -26.49
C PRO A 338 -11.96 4.77 -25.60
N SER A 339 -12.82 4.60 -24.59
CA SER A 339 -12.72 3.49 -23.64
C SER A 339 -12.94 2.12 -24.29
N SER A 340 -13.70 2.10 -25.40
CA SER A 340 -13.95 0.93 -26.25
C SER A 340 -12.74 0.55 -27.10
N ASN A 341 -11.86 1.49 -27.44
CA ASN A 341 -10.66 1.23 -28.23
C ASN A 341 -9.44 2.03 -27.73
N PRO A 342 -8.76 1.56 -26.66
CA PRO A 342 -7.58 2.23 -26.11
C PRO A 342 -6.39 2.35 -27.07
N GLN A 343 -6.40 1.66 -28.21
CA GLN A 343 -5.33 1.73 -29.22
C GLN A 343 -5.37 3.03 -30.03
N GLU A 344 -6.51 3.71 -30.09
CA GLU A 344 -6.68 5.02 -30.73
C GLU A 344 -6.23 6.19 -29.83
N ALA A 345 -5.24 5.94 -28.98
CA ALA A 345 -4.71 6.92 -28.06
C ALA A 345 -4.08 8.10 -28.81
N ARG A 346 -4.42 9.31 -28.38
CA ARG A 346 -3.83 10.56 -28.86
C ARG A 346 -3.29 11.38 -27.70
N GLN A 347 -2.18 12.06 -27.94
CA GLN A 347 -1.61 13.03 -27.03
C GLN A 347 -2.49 14.29 -27.02
N ILE A 348 -2.88 14.74 -25.83
CA ILE A 348 -3.78 15.88 -25.60
C ILE A 348 -3.02 17.15 -25.27
N THR A 349 -2.02 17.05 -24.39
CA THR A 349 -1.15 18.18 -24.03
C THR A 349 0.22 18.03 -24.67
N ARG A 350 0.92 19.14 -24.90
CA ARG A 350 2.27 19.18 -25.50
C ARG A 350 3.25 20.01 -24.67
N ASP A 351 3.25 19.81 -23.35
CA ASP A 351 4.31 20.38 -22.51
C ASP A 351 5.63 19.66 -22.84
N ALA A 352 6.71 20.42 -22.97
CA ALA A 352 8.04 19.91 -23.29
C ALA A 352 9.08 20.28 -22.22
N ARG A 353 8.64 20.74 -21.04
CA ARG A 353 9.52 21.33 -20.03
C ARG A 353 9.45 20.63 -18.68
N ARG A 354 8.31 20.70 -18.00
CA ARG A 354 8.15 20.18 -16.62
C ARG A 354 7.32 18.91 -16.57
N GLY A 355 6.42 18.74 -17.52
CA GLY A 355 5.44 17.67 -17.58
C GLY A 355 4.21 17.97 -16.73
N ILE A 356 3.06 17.48 -17.21
CA ILE A 356 1.80 17.50 -16.48
C ILE A 356 1.90 16.52 -15.31
N GLN A 357 1.63 17.00 -14.09
CA GLN A 357 1.74 16.19 -12.86
C GLN A 357 0.45 15.43 -12.52
N GLY A 358 -0.69 15.88 -13.05
CA GLY A 358 -2.00 15.30 -12.77
C GLY A 358 -3.10 15.96 -13.58
N PHE A 359 -4.24 15.28 -13.69
CA PHE A 359 -5.44 15.78 -14.32
C PHE A 359 -6.68 15.16 -13.64
N HIS A 360 -7.85 15.71 -13.89
CA HIS A 360 -9.11 15.15 -13.42
C HIS A 360 -10.24 15.44 -14.40
N TRP A 361 -11.24 14.57 -14.43
CA TRP A 361 -12.41 14.75 -15.26
C TRP A 361 -13.41 15.72 -14.65
N THR A 362 -14.16 16.40 -15.50
CA THR A 362 -15.39 17.09 -15.13
C THR A 362 -16.61 16.22 -15.46
N TYR A 363 -17.80 16.66 -15.08
CA TYR A 363 -19.05 16.01 -15.48
C TYR A 363 -19.57 16.47 -16.86
N LEU A 364 -18.85 17.37 -17.54
CA LEU A 364 -19.04 17.63 -18.96
C LEU A 364 -18.39 16.51 -19.77
N PRO A 365 -19.13 15.87 -20.71
CA PRO A 365 -18.60 14.81 -21.55
C PRO A 365 -17.31 15.23 -22.26
N GLY A 366 -16.26 14.42 -22.11
CA GLY A 366 -14.96 14.65 -22.75
C GLY A 366 -14.13 15.82 -22.22
N MET A 367 -14.55 16.54 -21.16
CA MET A 367 -13.81 17.68 -20.62
C MET A 367 -12.96 17.29 -19.42
N LEU A 368 -11.64 17.54 -19.51
CA LEU A 368 -10.67 17.33 -18.44
C LEU A 368 -9.98 18.62 -18.01
N LEU A 369 -9.50 18.64 -16.78
CA LEU A 369 -8.81 19.75 -16.14
C LEU A 369 -7.41 19.33 -15.71
N PHE A 370 -6.44 20.25 -15.82
CA PHE A 370 -5.11 20.06 -15.27
C PHE A 370 -4.50 21.40 -14.85
N SER A 371 -3.52 21.34 -13.95
CA SER A 371 -2.84 22.51 -13.44
C SER A 371 -1.35 22.44 -13.72
N GLN A 372 -0.76 23.60 -14.02
CA GLN A 372 0.67 23.72 -14.31
C GLN A 372 1.26 24.90 -13.57
N ASP A 373 2.40 24.70 -12.92
CA ASP A 373 3.25 25.75 -12.37
C ASP A 373 4.44 26.04 -13.32
N ARG A 374 5.31 26.98 -12.95
CA ARG A 374 6.51 27.27 -13.72
C ARG A 374 7.76 26.93 -12.92
N ASP A 375 8.52 25.96 -13.41
CA ASP A 375 9.83 25.56 -12.85
C ASP A 375 9.81 25.25 -11.34
N GLY A 376 8.67 24.80 -10.80
CA GLY A 376 8.54 24.44 -9.39
C GLY A 376 8.19 25.59 -8.45
N ASP A 377 7.80 26.75 -8.97
CA ASP A 377 7.38 27.91 -8.16
C ASP A 377 6.03 27.71 -7.43
N GLU A 378 5.32 26.63 -7.74
CA GLU A 378 4.00 26.27 -7.21
C GLU A 378 2.87 27.30 -7.42
N ASN A 379 3.05 28.25 -8.34
CA ASN A 379 2.03 29.20 -8.76
C ASN A 379 1.17 28.59 -9.88
N PHE A 380 0.32 27.63 -9.49
CA PHE A 380 -0.45 26.84 -10.45
C PHE A 380 -1.51 27.67 -11.20
N GLN A 381 -1.49 27.57 -12.53
CA GLN A 381 -2.57 28.01 -13.43
C GLN A 381 -3.46 26.82 -13.81
N LEU A 382 -4.76 27.04 -14.00
CA LEU A 382 -5.72 26.00 -14.38
C LEU A 382 -5.98 26.02 -15.89
N PHE A 383 -5.96 24.84 -16.50
CA PHE A 383 -6.21 24.59 -17.91
C PHE A 383 -7.35 23.58 -18.09
N GLY A 384 -8.01 23.65 -19.24
CA GLY A 384 -9.04 22.71 -19.65
C GLY A 384 -8.78 22.19 -21.06
N ALA A 385 -9.05 20.91 -21.26
CA ALA A 385 -9.03 20.27 -22.58
C ALA A 385 -10.38 19.58 -22.85
N ASP A 386 -11.01 19.91 -23.97
CA ASP A 386 -12.25 19.29 -24.43
C ASP A 386 -11.91 18.29 -25.56
N LEU A 387 -12.10 17.01 -25.28
CA LEU A 387 -11.80 15.93 -26.23
C LEU A 387 -12.82 15.85 -27.38
N THR A 388 -13.98 16.49 -27.25
CA THR A 388 -15.03 16.42 -28.28
C THR A 388 -14.70 17.31 -29.48
N ASP A 389 -14.13 18.50 -29.23
CA ASP A 389 -13.70 19.43 -30.27
C ASP A 389 -12.16 19.55 -30.40
N GLY A 390 -11.41 18.95 -29.47
CA GLY A 390 -9.95 18.97 -29.43
C GLY A 390 -9.34 20.27 -28.91
N SER A 391 -10.15 21.15 -28.31
CA SER A 391 -9.67 22.43 -27.78
C SER A 391 -8.87 22.24 -26.49
N LEU A 392 -7.82 23.06 -26.35
CA LEU A 392 -6.97 23.14 -25.17
C LEU A 392 -6.76 24.62 -24.84
N ARG A 393 -7.09 25.05 -23.61
CA ARG A 393 -7.00 26.46 -23.22
C ARG A 393 -6.73 26.67 -21.74
N ALA A 394 -6.10 27.79 -21.40
CA ALA A 394 -6.09 28.30 -20.04
C ALA A 394 -7.52 28.69 -19.63
N LEU A 395 -7.92 28.25 -18.43
CA LEU A 395 -9.20 28.63 -17.82
C LEU A 395 -9.04 29.81 -16.86
N THR A 396 -7.85 29.98 -16.28
CA THR A 396 -7.54 31.14 -15.45
C THR A 396 -6.41 31.99 -16.04
N PRO A 397 -6.33 33.29 -15.71
CA PRO A 397 -5.26 34.17 -16.20
C PRO A 397 -3.86 33.73 -15.72
N ALA A 398 -2.86 33.92 -16.57
CA ALA A 398 -1.46 33.71 -16.23
C ALA A 398 -0.90 34.94 -15.48
N THR A 399 -1.24 35.07 -14.20
CA THR A 399 -0.82 36.21 -13.36
C THR A 399 0.36 35.80 -12.47
N PRO A 400 1.49 36.52 -12.50
CA PRO A 400 2.64 36.21 -11.63
C PRO A 400 2.28 36.17 -10.14
N GLY A 401 2.74 35.14 -9.43
CA GLY A 401 2.48 34.97 -7.99
C GLY A 401 1.06 34.55 -7.62
N VAL A 402 0.19 34.34 -8.62
CA VAL A 402 -1.18 33.86 -8.42
C VAL A 402 -1.23 32.35 -8.57
N ARG A 403 -1.91 31.72 -7.62
CA ARG A 403 -2.19 30.30 -7.58
C ARG A 403 -3.70 30.07 -7.66
N THR A 404 -4.09 29.17 -8.55
CA THR A 404 -5.46 28.66 -8.66
C THR A 404 -5.48 27.17 -8.30
N GLY A 405 -6.55 26.72 -7.64
CA GLY A 405 -6.83 25.31 -7.43
C GLY A 405 -8.30 24.99 -7.70
N VAL A 406 -8.60 23.73 -8.01
CA VAL A 406 -9.99 23.26 -8.09
C VAL A 406 -10.51 22.98 -6.69
N GLN A 407 -11.64 23.60 -6.34
CA GLN A 407 -12.30 23.44 -5.05
C GLN A 407 -13.29 22.27 -5.10
N SER A 408 -14.12 22.20 -6.13
CA SER A 408 -15.06 21.09 -6.32
C SER A 408 -15.63 21.02 -7.74
N VAL A 409 -16.08 19.83 -8.13
CA VAL A 409 -16.83 19.53 -9.35
C VAL A 409 -18.18 18.93 -8.97
N SER A 410 -19.25 19.25 -9.71
CA SER A 410 -20.62 18.86 -9.35
C SER A 410 -21.36 18.22 -10.52
N ARG A 411 -22.07 17.12 -10.22
CA ARG A 411 -22.99 16.46 -11.18
C ARG A 411 -24.21 17.32 -11.50
N GLN A 412 -24.60 18.17 -10.56
CA GLN A 412 -25.78 19.02 -10.66
C GLN A 412 -25.50 20.31 -11.45
N ARG A 413 -24.23 20.78 -11.46
CA ARG A 413 -23.78 21.95 -12.22
C ARG A 413 -22.64 21.57 -13.18
N ARG A 414 -22.98 20.83 -14.25
CA ARG A 414 -21.97 20.24 -15.14
C ARG A 414 -21.10 21.27 -15.87
N GLU A 415 -21.68 22.39 -16.29
CA GLU A 415 -20.98 23.40 -17.11
C GLU A 415 -20.02 24.30 -16.32
N GLU A 416 -19.98 24.15 -15.00
CA GLU A 416 -19.27 25.02 -14.09
C GLU A 416 -18.47 24.22 -13.08
N ILE A 417 -17.47 24.85 -12.47
CA ILE A 417 -16.70 24.31 -11.36
C ILE A 417 -16.48 25.38 -10.30
N ALA A 418 -16.30 24.98 -9.04
CA ALA A 418 -15.77 25.89 -8.04
C ALA A 418 -14.24 25.82 -8.03
N ILE A 419 -13.59 26.97 -8.00
CA ILE A 419 -12.14 27.13 -7.89
C ILE A 419 -11.78 28.08 -6.75
N VAL A 420 -10.55 27.97 -6.29
CA VAL A 420 -9.93 28.88 -5.32
C VAL A 420 -8.82 29.67 -5.98
N SER A 421 -8.70 30.97 -5.70
CA SER A 421 -7.66 31.84 -6.25
C SER A 421 -7.22 32.90 -5.26
N ASN A 422 -5.90 33.14 -5.15
CA ASN A 422 -5.31 34.20 -4.30
C ASN A 422 -5.02 35.49 -5.10
N ALA A 423 -5.66 35.69 -6.26
CA ALA A 423 -5.40 36.83 -7.14
C ALA A 423 -5.67 38.20 -6.48
N ARG A 424 -6.67 38.28 -5.58
CA ARG A 424 -7.03 39.52 -4.86
C ARG A 424 -6.10 39.78 -3.67
N ASP A 425 -5.78 38.73 -2.91
CA ASP A 425 -4.92 38.79 -1.72
C ASP A 425 -4.00 37.56 -1.71
N ALA A 426 -2.69 37.78 -1.79
CA ALA A 426 -1.70 36.68 -1.85
C ALA A 426 -1.77 35.74 -0.63
N ARG A 427 -2.37 36.17 0.48
CA ARG A 427 -2.50 35.40 1.73
C ARG A 427 -3.70 34.47 1.77
N PHE A 428 -4.75 34.77 1.01
CA PHE A 428 -6.03 34.09 1.16
C PHE A 428 -6.62 33.75 -0.19
N PHE A 429 -7.24 32.57 -0.28
CA PHE A 429 -7.90 32.14 -1.50
C PHE A 429 -9.39 32.47 -1.47
N ASP A 430 -9.82 33.27 -2.42
CA ASP A 430 -11.23 33.55 -2.71
C ASP A 430 -11.84 32.39 -3.49
N VAL A 431 -13.12 32.08 -3.22
CA VAL A 431 -13.87 31.06 -3.96
C VAL A 431 -14.58 31.70 -5.14
N HIS A 432 -14.40 31.10 -6.31
CA HIS A 432 -15.05 31.50 -7.54
C HIS A 432 -15.79 30.33 -8.16
N VAL A 433 -16.88 30.62 -8.87
CA VAL A 433 -17.49 29.69 -9.83
C VAL A 433 -16.98 30.04 -11.21
N LEU A 434 -16.42 29.06 -11.91
CA LEU A 434 -15.83 29.18 -13.25
C LEU A 434 -16.67 28.39 -14.25
N HIS A 435 -17.07 29.03 -15.34
CA HIS A 435 -17.76 28.36 -16.45
C HIS A 435 -16.77 27.70 -17.40
N LEU A 436 -16.86 26.38 -17.57
CA LEU A 436 -15.85 25.53 -18.21
C LEU A 436 -15.63 25.83 -19.69
N ARG A 437 -16.66 26.29 -20.42
CA ARG A 437 -16.58 26.59 -21.86
C ARG A 437 -16.21 28.03 -22.20
N THR A 438 -16.46 28.98 -21.30
CA THR A 438 -16.16 30.40 -21.55
C THR A 438 -14.93 30.86 -20.78
N GLY A 439 -14.63 30.27 -19.61
CA GLY A 439 -13.59 30.73 -18.70
C GLY A 439 -14.04 31.94 -17.87
N GLN A 440 -15.31 32.33 -17.95
CA GLN A 440 -15.86 33.39 -17.10
C GLN A 440 -15.85 32.93 -15.64
N MET A 441 -15.38 33.81 -14.77
CA MET A 441 -15.29 33.59 -13.34
C MET A 441 -16.18 34.57 -12.59
N GLN A 442 -16.96 34.06 -11.64
CA GLN A 442 -17.72 34.85 -10.69
C GLN A 442 -17.18 34.57 -9.29
N CYS A 443 -16.72 35.61 -8.57
CA CYS A 443 -16.40 35.47 -7.15
C CYS A 443 -17.69 35.23 -6.36
N VAL A 444 -17.73 34.15 -5.60
CA VAL A 444 -18.86 33.79 -4.72
C VAL A 444 -18.50 33.94 -3.25
N GLN A 445 -17.21 33.99 -2.91
CA GLN A 445 -16.73 34.27 -1.55
C GLN A 445 -15.35 34.91 -1.57
N GLU A 446 -15.28 36.16 -1.11
CA GLU A 446 -14.01 36.77 -0.72
C GLU A 446 -13.52 36.20 0.61
N ASN A 447 -12.27 35.79 0.66
CA ASN A 447 -11.65 35.27 1.87
C ASN A 447 -10.86 36.37 2.60
N THR A 448 -11.22 36.62 3.85
CA THR A 448 -10.63 37.67 4.68
C THR A 448 -9.89 37.13 5.90
N GLY A 449 -9.65 35.81 5.97
CA GLY A 449 -8.96 35.18 7.11
C GLY A 449 -9.34 33.73 7.42
N PHE A 450 -10.06 33.05 6.53
CA PHE A 450 -10.44 31.66 6.69
C PHE A 450 -9.38 30.73 6.10
N ALA A 451 -9.14 29.61 6.78
CA ALA A 451 -8.26 28.54 6.31
C ALA A 451 -8.88 27.77 5.13
N GLY A 452 -10.20 27.76 5.01
CA GLY A 452 -10.90 27.12 3.89
C GLY A 452 -12.41 27.20 4.01
N PHE A 453 -13.09 26.67 3.00
CA PHE A 453 -14.55 26.63 2.89
C PHE A 453 -15.03 25.25 2.47
N VAL A 454 -16.26 24.90 2.85
CA VAL A 454 -16.99 23.72 2.35
C VAL A 454 -18.20 24.19 1.58
N LEU A 455 -18.35 23.66 0.38
CA LEU A 455 -19.44 23.99 -0.54
C LEU A 455 -20.43 22.83 -0.61
N ASP A 456 -21.68 23.13 -0.98
CA ASP A 456 -22.63 22.12 -1.43
C ASP A 456 -22.53 21.86 -2.94
N ASP A 457 -23.31 20.90 -3.44
CA ASP A 457 -23.35 20.52 -4.86
C ASP A 457 -23.80 21.64 -5.81
N GLN A 458 -24.36 22.74 -5.28
CA GLN A 458 -24.75 23.92 -6.05
C GLN A 458 -23.68 25.02 -6.01
N TYR A 459 -22.52 24.73 -5.43
CA TYR A 459 -21.44 25.68 -5.14
C TYR A 459 -21.82 26.79 -4.16
N GLY A 460 -22.85 26.58 -3.35
CA GLY A 460 -23.17 27.43 -2.22
C GLY A 460 -22.11 27.27 -1.13
N VAL A 461 -21.54 28.37 -0.64
CA VAL A 461 -20.54 28.35 0.45
C VAL A 461 -21.24 28.21 1.79
N ARG A 462 -21.23 26.99 2.35
CA ARG A 462 -22.03 26.61 3.52
C ARG A 462 -21.27 26.71 4.84
N LEU A 463 -19.99 26.37 4.83
CA LEU A 463 -19.14 26.34 6.02
C LEU A 463 -17.82 27.06 5.75
N ALA A 464 -17.34 27.82 6.73
CA ALA A 464 -15.99 28.38 6.73
C ALA A 464 -15.18 27.81 7.90
N VAL A 465 -13.89 27.57 7.69
CA VAL A 465 -12.96 27.09 8.73
C VAL A 465 -11.98 28.20 9.07
N ARG A 466 -11.77 28.46 10.36
CA ARG A 466 -10.83 29.46 10.86
C ARG A 466 -9.96 28.86 11.94
N ASN A 467 -8.66 29.06 11.87
CA ASN A 467 -7.77 28.69 12.96
C ASN A 467 -7.92 29.70 14.10
N THR A 468 -7.94 29.21 15.34
CA THR A 468 -8.01 30.05 16.54
C THR A 468 -6.61 30.49 16.96
N GLN A 469 -6.52 31.52 17.80
CA GLN A 469 -5.23 32.09 18.24
C GLN A 469 -4.39 31.13 19.09
N ASP A 470 -5.00 30.11 19.70
CA ASP A 470 -4.32 29.04 20.45
C ASP A 470 -3.87 27.86 19.57
N GLY A 471 -4.16 27.91 18.25
CA GLY A 471 -3.82 26.86 17.29
C GLY A 471 -4.90 25.80 17.07
N GLY A 472 -6.09 25.97 17.68
CA GLY A 472 -7.29 25.17 17.40
C GLY A 472 -8.00 25.59 16.12
N SER A 473 -9.26 25.19 16.00
CA SER A 473 -10.09 25.45 14.82
C SER A 473 -11.53 25.79 15.21
N GLN A 474 -12.14 26.69 14.46
CA GLN A 474 -13.56 27.01 14.50
C GLN A 474 -14.16 26.75 13.14
N TRP A 475 -15.30 26.06 13.12
CA TRP A 475 -16.15 25.95 11.94
C TRP A 475 -17.32 26.91 12.11
N LEU A 476 -17.57 27.71 11.07
CA LEU A 476 -18.52 28.79 11.10
C LEU A 476 -19.62 28.59 10.07
N ARG A 477 -20.83 28.98 10.43
CA ARG A 477 -22.03 29.00 9.58
C ARG A 477 -22.55 30.41 9.41
N ARG A 478 -23.37 30.64 8.39
CA ARG A 478 -24.05 31.93 8.22
C ARG A 478 -25.32 31.98 9.05
N ASP A 479 -25.56 33.11 9.72
CA ASP A 479 -26.86 33.44 10.30
C ASP A 479 -27.84 33.98 9.24
N ALA A 480 -29.06 34.32 9.66
CA ALA A 480 -30.09 34.88 8.77
C ALA A 480 -29.71 36.24 8.15
N ALA A 481 -28.77 36.98 8.76
CA ALA A 481 -28.23 38.23 8.22
C ALA A 481 -27.03 37.97 7.28
N GLY A 482 -26.63 36.70 7.11
CA GLY A 482 -25.49 36.30 6.30
C GLY A 482 -24.14 36.43 6.99
N ALA A 483 -24.08 36.75 8.29
CA ALA A 483 -22.81 36.88 9.00
C ALA A 483 -22.28 35.51 9.47
N TRP A 484 -20.96 35.33 9.46
CA TRP A 484 -20.30 34.11 9.92
C TRP A 484 -20.31 34.02 11.45
N GLN A 485 -21.01 33.02 11.98
CA GLN A 485 -21.10 32.70 13.40
C GLN A 485 -20.37 31.38 13.71
N PRO A 486 -19.61 31.30 14.81
CA PRO A 486 -19.05 30.03 15.28
C PRO A 486 -20.15 28.99 15.49
N TRP A 487 -19.91 27.77 15.01
CA TRP A 487 -20.84 26.65 15.14
C TRP A 487 -20.20 25.44 15.81
N GLN A 488 -18.99 25.04 15.37
CA GLN A 488 -18.20 24.00 16.04
C GLN A 488 -16.84 24.58 16.44
N VAL A 489 -16.36 24.24 17.64
CA VAL A 489 -15.07 24.69 18.16
C VAL A 489 -14.24 23.47 18.54
N PHE A 490 -12.99 23.49 18.13
CA PHE A 490 -12.00 22.46 18.36
C PHE A 490 -10.82 23.10 19.08
N SER A 491 -10.40 22.46 20.17
CA SER A 491 -9.19 22.85 20.89
C SER A 491 -7.97 22.75 19.97
N ALA A 492 -6.85 23.34 20.38
CA ALA A 492 -5.58 23.11 19.70
C ALA A 492 -5.19 21.63 19.59
N GLU A 493 -5.62 20.80 20.54
CA GLU A 493 -5.35 19.37 20.51
C GLU A 493 -6.20 18.63 19.47
N ASP A 494 -7.45 19.06 19.28
CA ASP A 494 -8.38 18.41 18.35
C ASP A 494 -8.30 18.98 16.92
N GLY A 495 -7.92 20.25 16.79
CA GLY A 495 -8.07 21.02 15.55
C GLY A 495 -7.18 20.56 14.39
N ARG A 496 -6.13 19.77 14.66
CA ARG A 496 -5.21 19.26 13.63
C ARG A 496 -5.62 17.87 13.10
N SER A 497 -6.35 17.10 13.89
CA SER A 497 -6.88 15.78 13.53
C SER A 497 -8.38 15.80 13.21
N SER A 498 -9.05 16.94 13.40
CA SER A 498 -10.45 17.15 13.05
C SER A 498 -10.61 18.10 11.86
N GLY A 499 -11.56 17.81 10.97
CA GLY A 499 -11.81 18.64 9.79
C GLY A 499 -13.10 18.25 9.08
N PRO A 500 -13.82 19.21 8.46
CA PRO A 500 -14.98 18.88 7.68
C PRO A 500 -14.55 18.20 6.37
N SER A 501 -15.37 17.26 5.88
CA SER A 501 -15.11 16.57 4.62
C SER A 501 -16.00 17.12 3.50
N HIS A 502 -17.28 16.74 3.46
CA HIS A 502 -18.23 17.19 2.45
C HIS A 502 -19.67 17.05 2.95
N PHE A 503 -20.62 17.62 2.22
CA PHE A 503 -22.05 17.41 2.44
C PHE A 503 -22.56 16.16 1.72
N ASP A 504 -23.67 15.61 2.20
CA ASP A 504 -24.56 14.80 1.35
C ASP A 504 -25.12 15.65 0.19
N ALA A 505 -25.69 14.99 -0.81
CA ALA A 505 -26.22 15.66 -2.01
C ALA A 505 -27.35 16.65 -1.69
N GLU A 506 -28.11 16.39 -0.63
CA GLU A 506 -29.22 17.21 -0.16
C GLU A 506 -28.77 18.40 0.70
N GLY A 507 -27.51 18.42 1.16
CA GLY A 507 -26.97 19.47 2.03
C GLY A 507 -27.55 19.46 3.45
N THR A 508 -28.05 18.31 3.89
CA THR A 508 -28.66 18.06 5.21
C THR A 508 -27.71 17.41 6.20
N THR A 509 -26.65 16.75 5.73
CA THR A 509 -25.65 16.08 6.56
C THR A 509 -24.26 16.55 6.18
N LEU A 510 -23.48 16.99 7.15
CA LEU A 510 -22.04 17.24 6.99
C LEU A 510 -21.26 16.02 7.47
N TYR A 511 -20.51 15.38 6.58
CA TYR A 511 -19.52 14.37 6.97
C TYR A 511 -18.22 15.04 7.38
N ALA A 512 -17.59 14.52 8.43
CA ALA A 512 -16.36 15.10 8.97
C ALA A 512 -15.50 14.06 9.68
N TYR A 513 -14.26 14.43 9.95
CA TYR A 513 -13.37 13.75 10.89
C TYR A 513 -13.38 14.50 12.22
N ASP A 514 -13.55 13.79 13.33
CA ASP A 514 -13.68 14.38 14.66
C ASP A 514 -12.94 13.56 15.73
N SER A 515 -11.95 14.19 16.36
CA SER A 515 -11.15 13.61 17.44
C SER A 515 -11.60 14.04 18.85
N ARG A 516 -12.67 14.83 19.01
CA ARG A 516 -13.13 15.28 20.33
C ARG A 516 -13.58 14.08 21.17
N GLY A 517 -13.14 14.04 22.42
CA GLY A 517 -13.44 12.94 23.35
C GLY A 517 -12.71 11.62 23.06
N ARG A 518 -11.83 11.56 22.05
CA ARG A 518 -11.04 10.38 21.67
C ARG A 518 -9.62 10.77 21.25
N ASP A 519 -8.73 9.80 21.06
CA ASP A 519 -7.36 10.08 20.58
C ASP A 519 -7.32 10.11 19.04
N THR A 520 -7.85 9.07 18.41
CA THR A 520 -7.92 8.92 16.96
C THR A 520 -9.15 9.60 16.38
N ALA A 521 -9.01 10.22 15.20
CA ALA A 521 -10.12 10.87 14.53
C ALA A 521 -11.14 9.84 14.02
N ALA A 522 -12.40 10.01 14.40
CA ALA A 522 -13.52 9.19 13.93
C ALA A 522 -14.15 9.82 12.69
N LEU A 523 -14.69 9.00 11.79
CA LEU A 523 -15.61 9.47 10.76
C LEU A 523 -16.98 9.70 11.39
N VAL A 524 -17.50 10.91 11.26
CA VAL A 524 -18.79 11.32 11.83
C VAL A 524 -19.73 11.89 10.77
N ALA A 525 -21.02 11.74 11.00
CA ALA A 525 -22.09 12.43 10.32
C ALA A 525 -22.68 13.48 11.27
N ILE A 526 -22.79 14.73 10.81
CA ILE A 526 -23.34 15.83 11.60
C ILE A 526 -24.60 16.33 10.91
N ASP A 527 -25.75 16.18 11.58
CA ASP A 527 -27.02 16.73 11.12
C ASP A 527 -26.90 18.26 11.01
N TRP A 528 -27.24 18.80 9.84
CA TRP A 528 -26.99 20.21 9.56
C TRP A 528 -27.86 21.11 10.43
N ASP A 529 -29.11 20.78 10.71
CA ASP A 529 -29.99 21.71 11.42
C ASP A 529 -29.81 21.65 12.93
N SER A 530 -29.83 20.45 13.52
CA SER A 530 -29.70 20.25 14.97
C SER A 530 -28.25 20.31 15.46
N GLY A 531 -27.27 20.04 14.58
CA GLY A 531 -25.87 19.85 14.95
C GLY A 531 -25.58 18.56 15.69
N THR A 532 -26.52 17.61 15.71
CA THR A 532 -26.34 16.29 16.31
C THR A 532 -25.24 15.52 15.58
N ILE A 533 -24.29 14.97 16.33
CA ILE A 533 -23.15 14.22 15.80
C ILE A 533 -23.38 12.73 16.01
N SER A 534 -23.29 11.95 14.92
CA SER A 534 -23.32 10.49 14.93
C SER A 534 -21.97 9.94 14.48
N VAL A 535 -21.40 9.01 15.24
CA VAL A 535 -20.16 8.33 14.88
C VAL A 535 -20.48 7.22 13.88
N LEU A 536 -19.86 7.25 12.71
CA LEU A 536 -20.01 6.21 11.69
C LEU A 536 -18.93 5.13 11.82
N ALA A 537 -17.69 5.55 12.12
CA ALA A 537 -16.56 4.65 12.29
C ALA A 537 -15.47 5.27 13.18
N GLU A 538 -14.78 4.41 13.93
CA GLU A 538 -13.58 4.75 14.71
C GLU A 538 -12.65 3.53 14.79
N ASP A 539 -11.35 3.77 14.96
CA ASP A 539 -10.34 2.73 15.20
C ASP A 539 -9.45 3.17 16.38
N PRO A 540 -9.11 2.27 17.33
CA PRO A 540 -8.36 2.66 18.53
C PRO A 540 -6.87 2.97 18.29
N ARG A 541 -6.31 2.67 17.11
CA ARG A 541 -4.87 2.77 16.81
C ARG A 541 -4.54 3.75 15.69
N ALA A 542 -5.49 4.05 14.81
CA ALA A 542 -5.27 4.96 13.70
C ALA A 542 -6.48 5.88 13.48
N ASP A 543 -6.20 7.07 12.95
CA ASP A 543 -7.25 7.96 12.46
C ASP A 543 -7.99 7.27 11.30
N ILE A 544 -9.32 7.38 11.28
CA ILE A 544 -10.09 6.99 10.10
C ILE A 544 -9.71 7.90 8.95
N GLY A 545 -9.42 7.32 7.79
CA GLY A 545 -8.99 8.09 6.62
C GLY A 545 -9.13 7.31 5.32
N GLY A 546 -9.33 8.02 4.21
CA GLY A 546 -9.78 7.38 2.98
C GLY A 546 -11.25 7.00 3.09
N MET A 547 -12.02 7.35 2.07
CA MET A 547 -13.46 7.12 2.08
C MET A 547 -13.93 6.80 0.67
N LEU A 548 -14.75 5.78 0.57
CA LEU A 548 -15.52 5.49 -0.63
C LEU A 548 -16.93 6.01 -0.39
N THR A 549 -17.35 6.99 -1.19
CA THR A 549 -18.69 7.59 -1.10
C THR A 549 -19.58 7.07 -2.20
N ASP A 550 -20.89 7.09 -2.00
CA ASP A 550 -21.86 6.88 -3.06
C ASP A 550 -21.75 8.02 -4.10
N ALA A 551 -21.87 7.69 -5.39
CA ALA A 551 -21.65 8.66 -6.45
C ALA A 551 -22.75 9.72 -6.57
N ALA A 552 -23.96 9.42 -6.08
CA ALA A 552 -25.13 10.29 -6.24
C ALA A 552 -25.46 11.04 -4.95
N SER A 553 -25.55 10.32 -3.83
CA SER A 553 -25.91 10.87 -2.50
C SER A 553 -24.70 11.38 -1.70
N HIS A 554 -23.49 11.07 -2.14
CA HIS A 554 -22.23 11.29 -1.42
C HIS A 554 -22.11 10.57 -0.07
N ARG A 555 -23.07 9.72 0.30
CA ARG A 555 -23.04 8.99 1.58
C ARG A 555 -21.79 8.10 1.68
N PRO A 556 -21.09 8.03 2.82
CA PRO A 556 -20.00 7.08 3.00
C PRO A 556 -20.49 5.63 2.87
N LEU A 557 -19.83 4.84 2.02
CA LEU A 557 -20.10 3.42 1.78
C LEU A 557 -19.00 2.52 2.39
N ALA A 558 -17.77 3.02 2.47
CA ALA A 558 -16.66 2.37 3.13
C ALA A 558 -15.63 3.41 3.60
N TYR A 559 -14.81 3.05 4.60
CA TYR A 559 -13.76 3.89 5.15
C TYR A 559 -12.43 3.13 5.23
N GLY A 560 -11.32 3.84 5.15
CA GLY A 560 -9.99 3.26 5.31
C GLY A 560 -9.46 3.38 6.74
N VAL A 561 -8.65 2.39 7.11
CA VAL A 561 -7.81 2.42 8.32
C VAL A 561 -6.39 2.10 7.88
N THR A 562 -5.42 2.91 8.31
CA THR A 562 -3.99 2.67 8.03
C THR A 562 -3.18 2.84 9.31
N TYR A 563 -2.93 1.72 9.98
CA TYR A 563 -1.93 1.65 11.04
C TYR A 563 -0.57 1.23 10.45
N GLU A 564 -0.34 -0.07 10.27
CA GLU A 564 0.83 -0.61 9.56
C GLU A 564 0.58 -0.79 8.05
N ARG A 565 -0.66 -1.09 7.67
CA ARG A 565 -1.09 -1.34 6.29
C ARG A 565 -2.46 -0.74 6.07
N PHE A 566 -2.77 -0.38 4.83
CA PHE A 566 -4.10 0.12 4.49
C PHE A 566 -5.10 -1.04 4.45
N LYS A 567 -6.27 -0.83 5.05
CA LYS A 567 -7.43 -1.71 4.94
C LYS A 567 -8.68 -0.89 4.72
N LEU A 568 -9.52 -1.34 3.79
CA LEU A 568 -10.84 -0.77 3.57
C LEU A 568 -11.88 -1.54 4.39
N HIS A 569 -12.73 -0.82 5.10
CA HIS A 569 -13.79 -1.33 5.97
C HIS A 569 -15.14 -0.85 5.46
N MET A 570 -16.06 -1.78 5.31
CA MET A 570 -17.37 -1.53 4.72
C MET A 570 -18.33 -0.89 5.73
N LEU A 571 -19.10 0.11 5.29
CA LEU A 571 -20.28 0.64 5.99
C LEU A 571 -21.57 0.15 5.33
N ASP A 572 -21.55 -0.12 4.03
CA ASP A 572 -22.70 -0.57 3.25
C ASP A 572 -22.48 -1.97 2.68
N GLU A 573 -23.32 -2.93 3.10
CA GLU A 573 -23.26 -4.34 2.68
C GLU A 573 -23.31 -4.54 1.15
N ALA A 574 -23.83 -3.58 0.39
CA ALA A 574 -23.86 -3.65 -1.07
C ALA A 574 -22.46 -3.74 -1.70
N LEU A 575 -21.43 -3.23 -1.02
CA LEU A 575 -20.04 -3.28 -1.50
C LEU A 575 -19.31 -4.58 -1.17
N TRP A 576 -19.92 -5.47 -0.38
CA TRP A 576 -19.23 -6.65 0.16
C TRP A 576 -18.52 -7.45 -0.93
N LEU A 577 -19.24 -7.80 -1.99
CA LEU A 577 -18.71 -8.64 -3.07
C LEU A 577 -17.66 -7.92 -3.91
N ASP A 578 -17.76 -6.60 -4.03
CA ASP A 578 -16.76 -5.80 -4.73
C ASP A 578 -15.45 -5.79 -3.95
N ILE A 579 -15.51 -5.50 -2.65
CA ILE A 579 -14.33 -5.48 -1.76
C ILE A 579 -13.69 -6.87 -1.70
N GLU A 580 -14.48 -7.93 -1.53
CA GLU A 580 -13.97 -9.31 -1.50
C GLU A 580 -13.23 -9.68 -2.79
N THR A 581 -13.80 -9.33 -3.96
CA THR A 581 -13.19 -9.59 -5.26
C THR A 581 -11.85 -8.84 -5.42
N LEU A 582 -11.80 -7.58 -4.99
CA LEU A 582 -10.61 -6.74 -5.11
C LEU A 582 -9.53 -7.10 -4.09
N ASP A 583 -9.90 -7.46 -2.86
CA ASP A 583 -8.99 -8.02 -1.85
C ASP A 583 -8.36 -9.32 -2.37
N ASP A 584 -9.17 -10.17 -3.01
CA ASP A 584 -8.70 -11.40 -3.62
C ASP A 584 -7.71 -11.17 -4.75
N ALA A 585 -7.98 -10.20 -5.62
CA ALA A 585 -7.08 -9.80 -6.69
C ALA A 585 -5.77 -9.16 -6.18
N ALA A 586 -5.85 -8.38 -5.10
CA ALA A 586 -4.66 -7.78 -4.48
C ALA A 586 -3.73 -8.82 -3.82
N GLY A 587 -4.29 -9.95 -3.35
CA GLY A 587 -3.52 -11.03 -2.74
C GLY A 587 -2.84 -10.59 -1.45
N ASN A 588 -1.49 -10.55 -1.44
CA ASN A 588 -0.72 -10.04 -0.31
C ASN A 588 -0.46 -8.52 -0.38
N GLY A 589 -0.87 -7.87 -1.48
CA GLY A 589 -0.74 -6.44 -1.72
C GLY A 589 -1.90 -5.63 -1.15
N GLU A 590 -2.14 -4.48 -1.76
CA GLU A 590 -3.23 -3.54 -1.47
C GLU A 590 -3.86 -3.06 -2.78
N TRP A 591 -5.13 -2.69 -2.72
CA TRP A 591 -5.84 -2.08 -3.83
C TRP A 591 -6.40 -0.71 -3.47
N ARG A 592 -6.56 0.15 -4.48
CA ARG A 592 -7.27 1.43 -4.36
C ARG A 592 -8.11 1.69 -5.60
N MET A 593 -9.35 2.15 -5.41
CA MET A 593 -10.13 2.71 -6.49
C MET A 593 -9.64 4.12 -6.80
N THR A 594 -9.25 4.38 -8.05
CA THR A 594 -8.69 5.68 -8.48
C THR A 594 -9.67 6.50 -9.32
N ALA A 595 -10.66 5.86 -9.95
CA ALA A 595 -11.72 6.53 -10.70
C ALA A 595 -12.94 5.59 -10.85
N ARG A 596 -14.09 6.16 -11.21
CA ARG A 596 -15.31 5.42 -11.52
C ARG A 596 -16.18 6.15 -12.53
N THR A 597 -17.06 5.40 -13.19
CA THR A 597 -18.16 5.97 -13.97
C THR A 597 -19.26 6.51 -13.07
N GLU A 598 -20.06 7.41 -13.64
CA GLU A 598 -21.14 8.13 -12.98
C GLU A 598 -22.31 7.22 -12.56
N ASP A 599 -22.53 6.14 -13.30
CA ASP A 599 -23.47 5.05 -13.00
C ASP A 599 -22.90 4.01 -12.02
N ASP A 600 -21.68 4.26 -11.53
CA ASP A 600 -20.93 3.43 -10.60
C ASP A 600 -20.77 1.97 -11.06
N GLN A 601 -20.83 1.67 -12.37
CA GLN A 601 -20.71 0.30 -12.89
C GLN A 601 -19.27 -0.13 -13.20
N ARG A 602 -18.39 0.84 -13.51
CA ARG A 602 -17.00 0.59 -13.89
C ARG A 602 -16.06 1.38 -13.02
N TRP A 603 -15.08 0.69 -12.44
CA TRP A 603 -14.05 1.29 -11.61
C TRP A 603 -12.68 1.12 -12.23
N ILE A 604 -11.84 2.15 -12.10
CA ILE A 604 -10.40 2.01 -12.28
C ILE A 604 -9.81 1.69 -10.92
N VAL A 605 -9.12 0.55 -10.84
CA VAL A 605 -8.50 0.03 -9.63
C VAL A 605 -7.01 -0.10 -9.83
N ALA A 606 -6.23 0.43 -8.89
CA ALA A 606 -4.80 0.19 -8.80
C ALA A 606 -4.54 -0.96 -7.83
N LEU A 607 -3.80 -1.99 -8.27
CA LEU A 607 -3.31 -3.09 -7.46
C LEU A 607 -1.80 -2.95 -7.28
N SER A 608 -1.30 -3.02 -6.06
CA SER A 608 0.13 -2.86 -5.75
C SER A 608 0.57 -3.75 -4.59
N SER A 609 1.85 -4.11 -4.51
CA SER A 609 2.45 -4.68 -3.30
C SER A 609 3.77 -3.99 -2.99
N ASP A 610 4.46 -4.40 -1.93
CA ASP A 610 5.83 -3.97 -1.62
C ASP A 610 6.85 -4.43 -2.68
N THR A 611 6.60 -5.61 -3.25
CA THR A 611 7.47 -6.35 -4.18
C THR A 611 7.02 -6.30 -5.64
N ARG A 612 5.97 -5.54 -5.96
CA ARG A 612 5.49 -5.33 -7.33
C ARG A 612 5.05 -3.89 -7.52
N PRO A 613 5.53 -3.19 -8.56
CA PRO A 613 5.01 -1.88 -8.91
C PRO A 613 3.50 -1.94 -9.15
N SER A 614 2.83 -0.80 -8.96
CA SER A 614 1.39 -0.72 -9.17
C SER A 614 0.99 -1.05 -10.62
N SER A 615 -0.15 -1.72 -10.75
CA SER A 615 -0.82 -2.06 -12.00
C SER A 615 -2.25 -1.54 -11.96
N THR A 616 -2.76 -1.12 -13.11
CA THR A 616 -4.10 -0.55 -13.25
C THR A 616 -5.03 -1.51 -13.96
N TRP A 617 -6.24 -1.64 -13.43
CA TRP A 617 -7.27 -2.55 -13.86
C TRP A 617 -8.60 -1.82 -14.05
N LEU A 618 -9.41 -2.28 -15.00
CA LEU A 618 -10.82 -1.93 -15.12
C LEU A 618 -11.63 -3.02 -14.41
N TYR A 619 -12.33 -2.66 -13.36
CA TYR A 619 -13.25 -3.53 -12.65
C TYR A 619 -14.68 -3.26 -13.15
N ASP A 620 -15.31 -4.29 -13.71
CA ASP A 620 -16.75 -4.29 -14.02
C ASP A 620 -17.49 -4.87 -12.82
N ARG A 621 -18.33 -4.06 -12.17
CA ARG A 621 -19.01 -4.48 -10.93
C ARG A 621 -20.14 -5.46 -11.15
N GLN A 622 -20.83 -5.36 -12.28
CA GLN A 622 -21.96 -6.24 -12.58
C GLN A 622 -21.44 -7.65 -12.83
N ALA A 623 -20.41 -7.77 -13.67
CA ALA A 623 -19.76 -9.04 -13.97
C ALA A 623 -18.79 -9.49 -12.86
N ARG A 624 -18.33 -8.56 -12.01
CA ARG A 624 -17.26 -8.75 -11.01
C ARG A 624 -15.97 -9.25 -11.62
N THR A 625 -15.61 -8.70 -12.77
CA THR A 625 -14.41 -9.09 -13.52
C THR A 625 -13.40 -7.96 -13.56
N LEU A 626 -12.12 -8.31 -13.45
CA LEU A 626 -11.00 -7.40 -13.61
C LEU A 626 -10.36 -7.59 -14.99
N ARG A 627 -10.21 -6.49 -15.72
CA ARG A 627 -9.44 -6.44 -16.97
C ARG A 627 -8.18 -5.61 -16.74
N HIS A 628 -7.00 -6.23 -16.91
CA HIS A 628 -5.73 -5.51 -16.86
C HIS A 628 -5.70 -4.42 -17.93
N LEU A 629 -5.28 -3.22 -17.55
CA LEU A 629 -5.08 -2.11 -18.49
C LEU A 629 -3.59 -1.85 -18.71
N MET A 630 -2.79 -1.86 -17.65
CA MET A 630 -1.34 -1.60 -17.72
C MET A 630 -0.61 -1.81 -16.40
N ASP A 631 0.71 -1.95 -16.51
CA ASP A 631 1.64 -1.78 -15.40
C ASP A 631 2.26 -0.37 -15.45
N LEU A 632 2.42 0.30 -14.31
CA LEU A 632 3.04 1.63 -14.27
C LEU A 632 4.52 1.59 -14.64
N ARG A 633 5.23 0.51 -14.25
CA ARG A 633 6.66 0.32 -14.48
C ARG A 633 6.95 -1.09 -15.05
N PRO A 634 6.58 -1.38 -16.30
CA PRO A 634 6.73 -2.71 -16.89
C PRO A 634 8.19 -3.17 -16.96
N ARG A 635 9.14 -2.22 -17.02
CA ARG A 635 10.59 -2.49 -17.00
C ARG A 635 11.13 -3.02 -15.66
N LEU A 636 10.32 -3.11 -14.62
CA LEU A 636 10.69 -3.69 -13.32
C LEU A 636 10.12 -5.10 -13.10
N THR A 637 9.30 -5.63 -14.01
CA THR A 637 8.63 -6.93 -13.85
C THR A 637 9.59 -8.12 -13.79
N TRP A 638 10.79 -7.98 -14.35
CA TRP A 638 11.85 -9.01 -14.29
C TRP A 638 12.63 -9.02 -12.98
N ALA A 639 12.60 -7.92 -12.22
CA ALA A 639 13.51 -7.70 -11.11
C ALA A 639 12.95 -8.29 -9.80
N PRO A 640 13.74 -9.05 -9.03
CA PRO A 640 13.35 -9.43 -7.68
C PRO A 640 13.39 -8.18 -6.79
N LEU A 641 12.23 -7.69 -6.39
CA LEU A 641 12.10 -6.54 -5.49
C LEU A 641 12.13 -7.00 -4.03
N ALA A 642 12.73 -6.18 -3.17
CA ALA A 642 12.86 -6.44 -1.75
C ALA A 642 11.52 -6.27 -1.01
N ARG A 643 11.25 -7.11 -0.01
CA ARG A 643 10.05 -6.96 0.81
C ARG A 643 10.17 -5.77 1.75
N MET A 644 9.06 -5.09 1.99
CA MET A 644 8.97 -4.03 3.00
C MET A 644 8.25 -4.60 4.21
N GLN A 645 8.88 -4.57 5.39
CA GLN A 645 8.26 -5.00 6.64
C GLN A 645 7.71 -3.81 7.40
N PRO A 646 6.44 -3.81 7.80
CA PRO A 646 6.01 -2.97 8.92
C PRO A 646 6.65 -3.48 10.22
N VAL A 647 7.21 -2.57 11.01
CA VAL A 647 7.71 -2.83 12.36
C VAL A 647 7.28 -1.70 13.29
N VAL A 648 6.88 -2.02 14.51
CA VAL A 648 6.54 -1.01 15.53
C VAL A 648 7.69 -0.93 16.52
N ILE A 649 8.41 0.19 16.49
CA ILE A 649 9.59 0.41 17.33
C ILE A 649 9.15 1.23 18.54
N PRO A 650 9.39 0.78 19.79
CA PRO A 650 9.14 1.61 20.95
C PRO A 650 10.21 2.71 21.04
N ALA A 651 9.79 3.98 21.10
CA ALA A 651 10.65 5.07 21.51
C ALA A 651 11.06 4.90 22.99
N ARG A 652 12.09 5.63 23.44
CA ARG A 652 12.59 5.59 24.83
C ARG A 652 11.55 5.96 25.89
N ASP A 653 10.54 6.74 25.51
CA ASP A 653 9.40 7.12 26.36
C ASP A 653 8.18 6.19 26.18
N GLY A 654 8.32 5.13 25.39
CA GLY A 654 7.29 4.12 25.14
C GLY A 654 6.33 4.44 23.99
N LEU A 655 6.50 5.56 23.28
CA LEU A 655 5.67 5.88 22.11
C LEU A 655 5.88 4.84 20.98
N PRO A 656 4.82 4.24 20.41
CA PRO A 656 4.96 3.25 19.34
C PRO A 656 5.19 3.92 17.99
N LEU A 657 6.38 3.74 17.41
CA LEU A 657 6.79 4.30 16.12
C LEU A 657 6.55 3.28 15.01
N VAL A 658 5.45 3.43 14.25
CA VAL A 658 5.21 2.61 13.07
C VAL A 658 6.27 2.92 12.01
N SER A 659 7.05 1.92 11.64
CA SER A 659 8.23 2.06 10.81
C SER A 659 8.23 1.00 9.71
N TYR A 660 9.03 1.21 8.67
CA TYR A 660 9.14 0.30 7.54
C TYR A 660 10.59 -0.07 7.28
N LEU A 661 10.89 -1.36 7.32
CA LEU A 661 12.22 -1.91 7.09
C LEU A 661 12.26 -2.64 5.74
N THR A 662 13.26 -2.35 4.93
CA THR A 662 13.59 -3.12 3.72
C THR A 662 15.05 -3.52 3.79
N VAL A 663 15.34 -4.80 3.54
CA VAL A 663 16.72 -5.31 3.44
C VAL A 663 16.97 -5.87 2.04
N PRO A 664 18.24 -5.99 1.59
CA PRO A 664 18.56 -6.59 0.31
C PRO A 664 17.97 -8.01 0.19
N VAL A 665 17.47 -8.36 -1.00
CA VAL A 665 16.82 -9.66 -1.27
C VAL A 665 17.72 -10.83 -0.90
N ASP A 666 18.99 -10.72 -1.25
CA ASP A 666 20.08 -11.66 -1.03
C ASP A 666 20.55 -11.73 0.44
N ALA A 667 20.08 -10.81 1.29
CA ALA A 667 20.32 -10.83 2.74
C ALA A 667 19.08 -11.29 3.54
N ASP A 668 17.90 -11.40 2.93
CA ASP A 668 16.65 -11.74 3.62
C ASP A 668 16.57 -13.24 3.91
N ALA A 669 16.77 -13.64 5.18
CA ALA A 669 16.63 -15.03 5.63
C ALA A 669 15.17 -15.50 5.80
N GLY A 670 14.19 -14.73 5.31
CA GLY A 670 12.76 -15.06 5.39
C GLY A 670 12.02 -14.32 6.50
N ASP A 671 12.72 -13.79 7.51
CA ASP A 671 12.19 -12.92 8.57
C ASP A 671 12.74 -11.48 8.50
N LEU A 672 13.33 -11.10 7.36
CA LEU A 672 13.97 -9.80 7.09
C LEU A 672 15.10 -9.43 8.06
N ARG A 673 15.66 -10.43 8.74
CA ARG A 673 16.98 -10.30 9.37
C ARG A 673 18.04 -10.64 8.35
N ALA A 674 18.99 -9.72 8.21
CA ALA A 674 20.23 -10.01 7.53
C ALA A 674 21.02 -11.04 8.34
N ALA A 675 21.61 -12.03 7.65
CA ALA A 675 22.52 -12.98 8.30
C ALA A 675 23.73 -12.28 8.95
N ASN A 676 24.08 -11.09 8.46
CA ASN A 676 25.13 -10.20 9.00
C ASN A 676 24.63 -8.75 9.03
N PRO A 677 25.13 -7.90 9.96
CA PRO A 677 24.83 -6.47 9.98
C PRO A 677 25.15 -5.77 8.65
N LEU A 678 24.20 -4.98 8.15
CA LEU A 678 24.28 -4.28 6.87
C LEU A 678 24.59 -2.79 7.06
N PRO A 679 25.16 -2.10 6.05
CA PRO A 679 25.05 -0.64 6.02
C PRO A 679 23.57 -0.25 6.05
N LEU A 680 23.21 0.76 6.83
CA LEU A 680 21.84 1.22 7.00
C LEU A 680 21.70 2.65 6.49
N VAL A 681 20.66 2.91 5.70
CA VAL A 681 20.17 4.25 5.39
C VAL A 681 18.88 4.48 6.17
N LEU A 682 18.91 5.41 7.12
CA LEU A 682 17.71 5.96 7.75
C LEU A 682 17.09 6.98 6.78
N LEU A 683 15.93 6.64 6.22
CA LEU A 683 15.19 7.46 5.27
C LEU A 683 14.10 8.24 6.01
N VAL A 684 14.23 9.56 6.08
CA VAL A 684 13.36 10.42 6.90
C VAL A 684 12.42 11.21 6.01
N HIS A 685 11.11 11.01 6.18
CA HIS A 685 10.11 11.72 5.40
C HIS A 685 10.02 13.22 5.75
N GLY A 686 9.55 14.00 4.78
CA GLY A 686 9.24 15.42 4.96
C GLY A 686 7.89 15.66 5.65
N GLY A 687 7.56 16.92 5.87
CA GLY A 687 6.34 17.34 6.57
C GLY A 687 6.65 18.45 7.57
N PRO A 688 6.58 18.20 8.89
CA PRO A 688 6.62 16.88 9.53
C PRO A 688 5.26 16.18 9.64
N TRP A 689 4.16 16.90 9.43
CA TRP A 689 2.79 16.35 9.48
C TRP A 689 2.44 15.56 8.21
N SER A 690 3.22 14.52 7.94
CA SER A 690 3.03 13.53 6.88
C SER A 690 3.31 12.14 7.47
N ARG A 691 3.41 11.11 6.64
CA ARG A 691 3.90 9.79 7.05
C ARG A 691 4.41 8.98 5.86
N ASP A 692 5.29 8.03 6.14
CA ASP A 692 5.56 6.89 5.28
C ASP A 692 4.43 5.85 5.39
N ALA A 693 4.24 5.07 4.32
CA ALA A 693 3.23 4.01 4.24
C ALA A 693 3.83 2.73 3.63
N PHE A 694 3.22 1.60 3.96
CA PHE A 694 3.54 0.31 3.35
C PHE A 694 3.33 0.33 1.82
N GLY A 695 4.18 -0.41 1.10
CA GLY A 695 3.99 -0.70 -0.33
C GLY A 695 5.25 -0.47 -1.15
N PHE A 696 5.10 -0.52 -2.49
CA PHE A 696 6.22 -0.29 -3.41
C PHE A 696 6.75 1.14 -3.24
N ASN A 697 8.00 1.28 -2.79
CA ASN A 697 8.70 2.54 -2.67
C ASN A 697 10.02 2.47 -3.47
N PRO A 698 10.20 3.30 -4.53
CA PRO A 698 11.38 3.22 -5.39
C PRO A 698 12.69 3.54 -4.65
N MET A 699 12.66 4.37 -3.59
CA MET A 699 13.85 4.64 -2.76
C MET A 699 14.26 3.43 -1.94
N HIS A 700 13.30 2.75 -1.29
CA HIS A 700 13.56 1.50 -0.58
C HIS A 700 14.12 0.43 -1.51
N GLN A 701 13.49 0.24 -2.68
CA GLN A 701 13.93 -0.76 -3.66
C GLN A 701 15.32 -0.46 -4.20
N TRP A 702 15.60 0.81 -4.50
CA TRP A 702 16.90 1.25 -4.99
C TRP A 702 18.01 1.01 -3.96
N LEU A 703 17.85 1.52 -2.74
CA LEU A 703 18.85 1.43 -1.70
C LEU A 703 19.07 -0.03 -1.24
N ALA A 704 18.01 -0.81 -1.12
CA ALA A 704 18.11 -2.24 -0.81
C ALA A 704 18.84 -3.01 -1.92
N ASN A 705 18.54 -2.72 -3.19
CA ASN A 705 19.29 -3.30 -4.30
C ASN A 705 20.78 -2.91 -4.25
N ARG A 706 21.15 -1.77 -3.66
CA ARG A 706 22.56 -1.35 -3.54
C ARG A 706 23.28 -1.94 -2.34
N GLY A 707 22.59 -2.79 -1.57
CA GLY A 707 23.15 -3.55 -0.46
C GLY A 707 22.91 -2.90 0.90
N TYR A 708 21.98 -1.95 1.00
CA TYR A 708 21.67 -1.26 2.24
C TYR A 708 20.41 -1.80 2.91
N ALA A 709 20.41 -1.90 4.24
CA ALA A 709 19.16 -1.86 4.97
C ALA A 709 18.57 -0.44 4.86
N VAL A 710 17.25 -0.34 4.73
CA VAL A 710 16.53 0.94 4.60
C VAL A 710 15.46 1.00 5.66
N LEU A 711 15.50 2.01 6.52
CA LEU A 711 14.55 2.19 7.61
C LEU A 711 13.86 3.54 7.46
N SER A 712 12.54 3.49 7.27
CA SER A 712 11.64 4.64 7.34
C SER A 712 10.91 4.62 8.68
N VAL A 713 10.76 5.77 9.33
CA VAL A 713 10.18 5.88 10.67
C VAL A 713 9.12 6.97 10.66
N ASN A 714 7.89 6.62 11.02
CA ASN A 714 6.90 7.62 11.39
C ASN A 714 7.20 8.07 12.82
N PHE A 715 8.00 9.12 12.95
CA PHE A 715 8.34 9.77 14.23
C PHE A 715 7.16 10.61 14.75
N ARG A 716 7.15 10.97 16.05
CA ARG A 716 6.08 11.78 16.64
C ARG A 716 5.82 13.04 15.81
N GLY A 717 4.55 13.35 15.58
CA GLY A 717 4.13 14.37 14.59
C GLY A 717 3.60 13.80 13.29
N SER A 718 3.95 12.56 12.95
CA SER A 718 3.42 11.90 11.76
C SER A 718 1.90 11.73 11.86
N THR A 719 1.19 11.89 10.74
CA THR A 719 -0.28 11.89 10.72
C THR A 719 -0.87 10.48 10.71
N GLY A 720 -2.13 10.32 11.13
CA GLY A 720 -2.85 9.05 11.05
C GLY A 720 -2.75 8.16 12.29
N PHE A 721 -2.02 8.57 13.33
CA PHE A 721 -1.77 7.78 14.56
C PHE A 721 -2.42 8.41 15.81
N GLY A 722 -3.43 9.27 15.62
CA GLY A 722 -4.11 9.95 16.72
C GLY A 722 -3.48 11.29 17.10
N LYS A 723 -4.30 12.12 17.74
CA LYS A 723 -3.94 13.49 18.10
C LYS A 723 -2.82 13.56 19.13
N ARG A 724 -2.72 12.58 20.05
CA ARG A 724 -1.60 12.48 20.99
C ARG A 724 -0.27 12.32 20.27
N PHE A 725 -0.24 11.51 19.21
CA PHE A 725 0.98 11.28 18.43
C PHE A 725 1.36 12.51 17.61
N VAL A 726 0.38 13.13 16.94
CA VAL A 726 0.58 14.31 16.10
C VAL A 726 0.99 15.54 16.92
N ASN A 727 0.33 15.78 18.06
CA ASN A 727 0.60 16.96 18.89
C ASN A 727 1.89 16.84 19.70
N ALA A 728 2.42 15.62 19.88
CA ALA A 728 3.70 15.39 20.54
C ALA A 728 4.92 15.95 19.78
N ALA A 729 4.74 16.48 18.56
CA ALA A 729 5.75 17.21 17.81
C ALA A 729 5.83 18.71 18.13
N ASP A 730 4.81 19.29 18.78
CA ASP A 730 4.81 20.72 19.08
C ASP A 730 5.99 21.07 20.00
N GLY A 731 6.89 21.94 19.54
CA GLY A 731 8.09 22.32 20.31
C GLY A 731 9.27 21.33 20.22
N GLU A 732 9.16 20.25 19.44
CA GLU A 732 10.08 19.10 19.56
C GLU A 732 10.99 18.84 18.33
N TRP A 733 11.03 19.76 17.34
CA TRP A 733 12.03 19.73 16.27
C TRP A 733 13.45 19.80 16.85
N GLY A 734 14.36 18.91 16.43
CA GLY A 734 15.72 18.87 16.97
C GLY A 734 15.79 18.29 18.39
N ARG A 735 14.66 17.81 18.92
CA ARG A 735 14.49 17.24 20.26
C ARG A 735 13.82 15.89 20.15
N LYS A 736 12.67 15.65 20.80
CA LYS A 736 12.09 14.31 20.87
C LYS A 736 11.70 13.71 19.52
N MET A 737 11.35 14.54 18.53
CA MET A 737 11.10 14.04 17.17
C MET A 737 12.35 13.40 16.57
N ASP A 738 13.51 14.01 16.82
CA ASP A 738 14.79 13.48 16.35
C ASP A 738 15.28 12.34 17.26
N GLU A 739 14.92 12.34 18.55
CA GLU A 739 15.20 11.20 19.45
C GLU A 739 14.45 9.93 19.02
N ASP A 740 13.24 10.04 18.46
CA ASP A 740 12.52 8.90 17.89
C ASP A 740 13.32 8.23 16.76
N LEU A 741 13.96 9.05 15.91
CA LEU A 741 14.84 8.58 14.85
C LEU A 741 16.10 7.92 15.42
N ASP A 742 16.67 8.50 16.47
CA ASP A 742 17.83 7.94 17.17
C ASP A 742 17.50 6.58 17.82
N ASP A 743 16.31 6.45 18.39
CA ASP A 743 15.82 5.22 19.02
C ASP A 743 15.58 4.12 17.97
N ALA A 744 15.07 4.49 16.79
CA ALA A 744 14.91 3.57 15.67
C ALA A 744 16.25 3.04 15.14
N VAL A 745 17.28 3.90 15.04
CA VAL A 745 18.65 3.46 14.69
C VAL A 745 19.22 2.56 15.78
N ALA A 746 19.05 2.91 17.06
CA ALA A 746 19.50 2.09 18.18
C ALA A 746 18.82 0.71 18.19
N TRP A 747 17.53 0.65 17.88
CA TRP A 747 16.77 -0.59 17.71
C TRP A 747 17.38 -1.45 16.58
N ALA A 748 17.69 -0.86 15.42
CA ALA A 748 18.27 -1.60 14.30
C ALA A 748 19.66 -2.18 14.64
N LEU A 749 20.48 -1.42 15.37
CA LEU A 749 21.78 -1.89 15.87
C LEU A 749 21.63 -3.05 16.88
N GLN A 750 20.72 -2.91 17.86
CA GLN A 750 20.47 -3.95 18.86
C GLN A 750 19.94 -5.25 18.25
N ARG A 751 19.17 -5.15 17.16
CA ARG A 751 18.65 -6.30 16.41
C ARG A 751 19.69 -6.94 15.49
N GLY A 752 20.91 -6.38 15.39
CA GLY A 752 21.95 -6.85 14.49
C GLY A 752 21.64 -6.60 13.01
N ILE A 753 20.68 -5.71 12.70
CA ILE A 753 20.31 -5.36 11.32
C ILE A 753 21.36 -4.44 10.71
N ALA A 754 21.83 -3.47 11.50
CA ALA A 754 22.70 -2.41 11.04
C ALA A 754 24.13 -2.54 11.60
N ASP A 755 25.10 -2.20 10.76
CA ASP A 755 26.49 -2.06 11.13
C ASP A 755 26.72 -0.66 11.76
N PRO A 756 27.24 -0.58 13.00
CA PRO A 756 27.45 0.70 13.69
C PRO A 756 28.44 1.64 13.02
N GLN A 757 29.29 1.16 12.11
CA GLN A 757 30.25 1.98 11.37
C GLN A 757 29.74 2.45 10.02
N ARG A 758 28.60 1.93 9.55
CA ARG A 758 28.08 2.18 8.19
C ARG A 758 26.62 2.64 8.23
N LEU A 759 26.40 3.77 8.89
CA LEU A 759 25.09 4.42 9.00
C LEU A 759 25.03 5.68 8.14
N ALA A 760 23.94 5.89 7.41
CA ALA A 760 23.61 7.13 6.72
C ALA A 760 22.24 7.64 7.16
N ILE A 761 22.05 8.95 7.07
CA ILE A 761 20.74 9.59 7.20
C ILE A 761 20.42 10.37 5.92
N PHE A 762 19.22 10.21 5.40
CA PHE A 762 18.76 10.82 4.15
C PHE A 762 17.33 11.29 4.35
N GLY A 763 17.04 12.57 4.17
CA GLY A 763 15.67 13.07 4.16
C GLY A 763 15.49 14.33 3.33
N GLY A 764 14.22 14.67 3.08
CA GLY A 764 13.83 15.88 2.37
C GLY A 764 12.90 16.78 3.18
N SER A 765 12.97 18.10 2.98
CA SER A 765 12.16 19.08 3.74
C SER A 765 12.43 18.96 5.25
N TYR A 766 11.42 18.71 6.11
CA TYR A 766 11.70 18.35 7.52
C TYR A 766 12.72 17.20 7.66
N GLY A 767 12.69 16.20 6.80
CA GLY A 767 13.70 15.13 6.80
C GLY A 767 15.11 15.64 6.50
N GLY A 768 15.25 16.70 5.69
CA GLY A 768 16.51 17.40 5.46
C GLY A 768 16.97 18.18 6.69
N TYR A 769 16.04 18.86 7.38
CA TYR A 769 16.31 19.43 8.70
C TYR A 769 16.79 18.36 9.70
N ALA A 770 16.14 17.20 9.74
CA ALA A 770 16.52 16.09 10.62
C ALA A 770 17.92 15.55 10.30
N VAL A 771 18.31 15.51 9.01
CA VAL A 771 19.70 15.22 8.60
C VAL A 771 20.66 16.24 9.22
N LEU A 772 20.43 17.53 8.99
CA LEU A 772 21.30 18.58 9.52
C LEU A 772 21.37 18.55 11.05
N SER A 773 20.23 18.41 11.72
CA SER A 773 20.12 18.31 13.18
C SER A 773 20.88 17.09 13.71
N ALA A 774 20.66 15.91 13.15
CA ALA A 774 21.34 14.68 13.57
C ALA A 774 22.87 14.78 13.44
N LEU A 775 23.37 15.41 12.37
CA LEU A 775 24.81 15.61 12.18
C LEU A 775 25.43 16.63 13.13
N THR A 776 24.65 17.59 13.64
CA THR A 776 25.12 18.49 14.72
C THR A 776 25.15 17.79 16.08
N ARG A 777 24.14 16.95 16.39
CA ARG A 777 24.02 16.27 17.69
C ARG A 777 24.93 15.04 17.81
N TYR A 778 25.13 14.30 16.73
CA TYR A 778 25.91 13.06 16.67
C TYR A 778 26.94 13.05 15.54
N PRO A 779 28.00 13.88 15.63
CA PRO A 779 28.94 14.12 14.53
C PRO A 779 29.81 12.93 14.13
N SER A 780 29.73 11.80 14.85
CA SER A 780 30.48 10.57 14.55
C SER A 780 29.60 9.33 14.39
N ARG A 781 28.26 9.45 14.50
CA ARG A 781 27.36 8.29 14.36
C ARG A 781 27.17 7.90 12.90
N TYR A 782 27.03 8.90 12.03
CA TYR A 782 26.76 8.69 10.61
C TYR A 782 28.04 8.82 9.79
N ALA A 783 28.23 7.89 8.85
CA ALA A 783 29.30 7.91 7.86
C ALA A 783 29.07 9.01 6.80
N CYS A 784 27.82 9.31 6.46
CA CYS A 784 27.44 10.46 5.63
C CYS A 784 25.99 10.89 5.85
N GLY A 785 25.61 12.08 5.39
CA GLY A 785 24.23 12.56 5.35
C GLY A 785 23.83 13.13 3.98
N ILE A 786 22.54 13.02 3.63
CA ILE A 786 21.95 13.60 2.42
C ILE A 786 20.73 14.45 2.81
N ASP A 787 20.87 15.76 2.67
CA ASP A 787 19.83 16.76 2.89
C ASP A 787 19.25 17.22 1.54
N VAL A 788 17.92 17.12 1.39
CA VAL A 788 17.20 17.64 0.22
C VAL A 788 16.22 18.72 0.66
N VAL A 789 16.40 19.95 0.18
CA VAL A 789 15.52 21.09 0.48
C VAL A 789 15.19 21.25 1.98
N GLY A 790 16.16 20.94 2.86
CA GLY A 790 16.00 21.03 4.31
C GLY A 790 16.20 22.45 4.84
N PRO A 791 15.33 22.94 5.74
CA PRO A 791 15.57 24.22 6.39
C PRO A 791 16.74 24.08 7.38
N SER A 792 17.66 25.04 7.33
CA SER A 792 18.85 25.05 8.19
C SER A 792 18.72 26.03 9.35
N ASN A 793 17.83 27.01 9.22
CA ASN A 793 17.55 28.02 10.22
C ASN A 793 16.04 28.30 10.32
N LEU A 794 15.48 28.00 11.49
CA LEU A 794 14.05 28.15 11.76
C LEU A 794 13.60 29.62 11.82
N GLU A 795 14.51 30.54 12.14
CA GLU A 795 14.23 31.99 12.12
C GLU A 795 13.93 32.46 10.68
N THR A 796 14.81 32.13 9.74
CA THR A 796 14.68 32.52 8.32
C THR A 796 13.62 31.70 7.60
N LEU A 797 13.40 30.44 8.00
CA LEU A 797 12.26 29.64 7.53
C LEU A 797 10.94 30.36 7.82
N LEU A 798 10.65 30.69 9.08
CA LEU A 798 9.40 31.35 9.45
C LEU A 798 9.25 32.75 8.85
N ALA A 799 10.36 33.48 8.66
CA ALA A 799 10.35 34.78 8.00
C ALA A 799 10.06 34.71 6.50
N SER A 800 10.21 33.55 5.86
CA SER A 800 10.15 33.39 4.40
C SER A 800 9.05 32.45 3.90
N ILE A 801 8.17 31.98 4.80
CA ILE A 801 7.03 31.15 4.42
C ILE A 801 6.16 31.84 3.35
N PRO A 802 5.56 31.10 2.41
CA PRO A 802 4.66 31.68 1.43
C PRO A 802 3.51 32.45 2.08
N ALA A 803 3.13 33.58 1.49
CA ALA A 803 2.06 34.43 2.02
C ALA A 803 0.74 33.66 2.21
N TYR A 804 0.42 32.72 1.32
CA TYR A 804 -0.79 31.91 1.37
C TYR A 804 -0.84 30.90 2.54
N TRP A 805 0.21 30.82 3.37
CA TRP A 805 0.20 30.08 4.64
C TRP A 805 -0.26 30.91 5.84
N GLU A 806 -0.65 32.17 5.62
CA GLU A 806 -1.10 33.11 6.66
C GLU A 806 -2.12 32.51 7.63
N ALA A 807 -3.12 31.79 7.11
CA ALA A 807 -4.16 31.19 7.94
C ALA A 807 -3.59 30.15 8.93
N ASP A 808 -2.52 29.45 8.55
CA ASP A 808 -1.87 28.40 9.35
C ASP A 808 -0.71 28.91 10.22
N ARG A 809 -0.31 30.18 10.10
CA ARG A 809 0.84 30.76 10.81
C ARG A 809 0.81 30.49 12.32
N VAL A 810 -0.37 30.60 12.96
CA VAL A 810 -0.51 30.36 14.41
C VAL A 810 -0.12 28.92 14.78
N ARG A 811 -0.50 27.93 13.95
CA ARG A 811 -0.12 26.53 14.18
C ARG A 811 1.38 26.31 13.98
N GLN A 812 2.01 27.06 13.06
CA GLN A 812 3.46 27.03 12.88
C GLN A 812 4.20 27.63 14.08
N HIS A 813 3.75 28.79 14.59
CA HIS A 813 4.32 29.40 15.80
C HIS A 813 4.19 28.45 17.01
N ARG A 814 3.06 27.77 17.16
CA ARG A 814 2.88 26.76 18.20
C ARG A 814 3.88 25.59 18.06
N ALA A 815 4.11 25.12 16.84
CA ALA A 815 5.00 24.00 16.59
C ALA A 815 6.49 24.35 16.71
N LEU A 816 6.89 25.54 16.26
CA LEU A 816 8.28 25.95 16.07
C LEU A 816 8.75 27.07 17.01
N GLY A 817 7.85 27.74 17.72
CA GLY A 817 8.14 28.96 18.49
C GLY A 817 7.71 30.23 17.75
N ASP A 818 7.19 31.20 18.51
CA ASP A 818 6.73 32.48 17.96
C ASP A 818 7.91 33.47 17.80
N PRO A 819 8.29 33.84 16.56
CA PRO A 819 9.42 34.74 16.32
C PRO A 819 9.18 36.17 16.81
N SER A 820 7.94 36.55 17.16
CA SER A 820 7.62 37.86 17.74
C SER A 820 7.89 37.94 19.25
N THR A 821 8.23 36.82 19.89
CA THR A 821 8.54 36.72 21.31
C THR A 821 10.02 36.41 21.52
N GLU A 822 10.62 36.92 22.60
CA GLU A 822 12.02 36.60 22.95
C GLU A 822 12.22 35.10 23.21
N GLU A 823 11.27 34.47 23.89
CA GLU A 823 11.28 33.03 24.16
C GLU A 823 11.19 32.22 22.87
N GLY A 824 10.22 32.51 21.99
CA GLY A 824 10.09 31.81 20.72
C GLY A 824 11.31 31.98 19.81
N LEU A 825 11.88 33.19 19.76
CA LEU A 825 13.13 33.43 19.03
C LEU A 825 14.31 32.63 19.60
N ALA A 826 14.43 32.55 20.92
CA ALA A 826 15.43 31.72 21.58
C ALA A 826 15.23 30.23 21.27
N GLN A 827 13.98 29.74 21.24
CA GLN A 827 13.66 28.37 20.86
C GLN A 827 13.98 28.07 19.39
N LEU A 828 13.72 29.01 18.47
CA LEU A 828 14.05 28.87 17.05
C LEU A 828 15.57 28.78 16.86
N ARG A 829 16.33 29.66 17.53
CA ARG A 829 17.81 29.63 17.53
C ARG A 829 18.36 28.34 18.09
N ASP A 830 17.88 27.95 19.28
CA ASP A 830 18.30 26.72 19.94
C ASP A 830 18.03 25.48 19.08
N ARG A 831 17.06 25.51 18.18
CA ARG A 831 16.72 24.34 17.35
C ARG A 831 17.17 24.47 15.90
N SER A 832 17.93 25.50 15.54
CA SER A 832 18.44 25.68 14.17
C SER A 832 19.80 25.01 13.98
N PRO A 833 19.94 24.03 13.07
CA PRO A 833 21.22 23.40 12.78
C PRO A 833 22.32 24.37 12.37
N LEU A 834 21.97 25.48 11.68
CA LEU A 834 22.92 26.51 11.24
C LEU A 834 23.81 27.03 12.37
N HIS A 835 23.24 27.29 13.55
CA HIS A 835 23.97 27.82 14.71
C HIS A 835 24.94 26.80 15.34
N ARG A 836 24.87 25.53 14.91
CA ARG A 836 25.75 24.45 15.32
C ARG A 836 26.53 23.83 14.16
N ALA A 837 26.56 24.46 12.98
CA ALA A 837 27.18 23.90 11.78
C ALA A 837 28.65 23.49 12.00
N ALA A 838 29.40 24.20 12.85
CA ALA A 838 30.79 23.87 13.20
C ALA A 838 30.96 22.53 13.94
N GLN A 839 29.88 21.94 14.45
CA GLN A 839 29.89 20.63 15.11
C GLN A 839 29.88 19.48 14.10
N ILE A 840 29.40 19.71 12.87
CA ILE A 840 29.32 18.69 11.83
C ILE A 840 30.74 18.26 11.43
N ARG A 841 30.98 16.94 11.42
CA ARG A 841 32.25 16.34 10.96
C ARG A 841 32.05 15.32 9.84
N THR A 842 30.79 14.99 9.58
CA THR A 842 30.36 13.96 8.64
C THR A 842 30.26 14.56 7.22
N PRO A 843 30.73 13.85 6.18
CA PRO A 843 30.48 14.22 4.80
C PRO A 843 28.99 14.44 4.54
N LEU A 844 28.65 15.57 3.91
CA LEU A 844 27.27 15.97 3.66
C LEU A 844 27.04 16.31 2.19
N LEU A 845 25.95 15.79 1.63
CA LEU A 845 25.40 16.22 0.35
C LEU A 845 24.13 17.05 0.60
N ILE A 846 24.10 18.27 0.08
CA ILE A 846 22.94 19.18 0.15
C ILE A 846 22.42 19.36 -1.28
N ALA A 847 21.14 19.06 -1.51
CA ALA A 847 20.48 19.25 -2.79
C ALA A 847 19.29 20.21 -2.68
N GLN A 848 19.18 21.16 -3.60
CA GLN A 848 18.20 22.25 -3.54
C GLN A 848 17.63 22.57 -4.93
N GLY A 849 16.33 22.87 -5.01
CA GLY A 849 15.75 23.53 -6.18
C GLY A 849 15.75 25.05 -6.01
N ALA A 850 16.15 25.78 -7.05
CA ALA A 850 16.31 27.24 -6.99
C ALA A 850 14.98 28.00 -6.83
N ASN A 851 13.87 27.43 -7.31
CA ASN A 851 12.55 28.06 -7.31
C ASN A 851 11.68 27.63 -6.12
N ASP A 852 12.26 26.97 -5.11
CA ASP A 852 11.53 26.43 -3.97
C ASP A 852 10.79 27.55 -3.20
N PRO A 853 9.44 27.53 -3.17
CA PRO A 853 8.68 28.56 -2.47
C PRO A 853 8.63 28.34 -0.96
N ARG A 854 8.87 27.10 -0.49
CA ARG A 854 8.65 26.65 0.89
C ARG A 854 9.93 26.76 1.73
N VAL A 855 11.02 26.19 1.23
CA VAL A 855 12.35 26.24 1.84
C VAL A 855 13.28 26.92 0.84
N LYS A 856 13.44 28.23 1.01
CA LYS A 856 14.16 29.07 0.05
C LYS A 856 15.58 28.56 -0.15
N GLN A 857 16.12 28.72 -1.37
CA GLN A 857 17.52 28.38 -1.71
C GLN A 857 18.53 28.92 -0.68
N ALA A 858 18.28 30.10 -0.12
CA ALA A 858 19.10 30.72 0.92
C ALA A 858 19.33 29.81 2.14
N GLU A 859 18.39 28.93 2.49
CA GLU A 859 18.53 27.97 3.59
C GLU A 859 19.67 26.98 3.35
N SER A 860 19.78 26.46 2.13
CA SER A 860 20.89 25.59 1.74
C SER A 860 22.20 26.39 1.65
N GLU A 861 22.19 27.58 1.05
CA GLU A 861 23.40 28.36 0.82
C GLU A 861 24.07 28.86 2.11
N GLN A 862 23.28 29.28 3.11
CA GLN A 862 23.84 29.70 4.39
C GLN A 862 24.52 28.54 5.14
N MET A 863 23.95 27.33 5.05
CA MET A 863 24.55 26.13 5.64
C MET A 863 25.84 25.74 4.89
N VAL A 864 25.81 25.71 3.56
CA VAL A 864 27.01 25.46 2.73
C VAL A 864 28.13 26.46 3.05
N ALA A 865 27.80 27.74 3.19
CA ALA A 865 28.76 28.78 3.57
C ALA A 865 29.36 28.52 4.96
N ALA A 866 28.54 28.20 5.96
CA ALA A 866 28.99 27.87 7.31
C ALA A 866 29.91 26.63 7.32
N LEU A 867 29.55 25.57 6.60
CA LEU A 867 30.36 24.35 6.50
C LEU A 867 31.73 24.62 5.86
N ARG A 868 31.75 25.39 4.76
CA ARG A 868 33.00 25.79 4.07
C ARG A 868 33.91 26.64 4.96
N GLN A 869 33.34 27.59 5.70
CA GLN A 869 34.11 28.42 6.64
C GLN A 869 34.78 27.58 7.74
N ASN A 870 34.16 26.47 8.13
CA ASN A 870 34.69 25.52 9.12
C ASN A 870 35.54 24.40 8.49
N GLY A 871 35.80 24.44 7.18
CA GLY A 871 36.61 23.43 6.48
C GLY A 871 35.96 22.04 6.39
N ILE A 872 34.64 21.95 6.55
CA ILE A 872 33.87 20.70 6.51
C ILE A 872 33.55 20.35 5.05
N ALA A 873 33.75 19.09 4.68
CA ALA A 873 33.48 18.63 3.32
C ALA A 873 31.97 18.65 3.03
N VAL A 874 31.58 19.36 1.97
CA VAL A 874 30.19 19.48 1.53
C VAL A 874 30.10 19.40 0.00
N THR A 875 29.17 18.58 -0.48
CA THR A 875 28.76 18.56 -1.89
C THR A 875 27.44 19.31 -2.00
N TYR A 876 27.42 20.41 -2.76
CA TYR A 876 26.21 21.19 -2.99
C TYR A 876 25.71 21.00 -4.43
N ALA A 877 24.47 20.52 -4.57
CA ALA A 877 23.80 20.27 -5.84
C ALA A 877 22.59 21.19 -5.99
N LEU A 878 22.70 22.22 -6.83
CA LEU A 878 21.61 23.16 -7.10
C LEU A 878 20.95 22.83 -8.45
N TYR A 879 19.64 22.64 -8.45
CA TYR A 879 18.83 22.49 -9.66
C TYR A 879 18.11 23.80 -9.98
N THR A 880 18.58 24.50 -11.01
CA THR A 880 18.12 25.86 -11.35
C THR A 880 16.70 25.97 -11.89
N ASP A 881 16.10 24.86 -12.34
CA ASP A 881 14.74 24.82 -12.90
C ASP A 881 13.78 23.91 -12.11
N GLU A 882 14.08 23.70 -10.83
CA GLU A 882 13.26 22.93 -9.89
C GLU A 882 12.89 23.75 -8.65
N GLY A 883 11.86 23.29 -7.93
CA GLY A 883 11.36 23.88 -6.69
C GLY A 883 11.59 22.97 -5.48
N HIS A 884 10.54 22.71 -4.70
CA HIS A 884 10.60 21.88 -3.48
C HIS A 884 10.76 20.36 -3.73
N GLY A 885 11.38 19.97 -4.84
CA GLY A 885 11.57 18.59 -5.29
C GLY A 885 11.95 18.53 -6.78
N PHE A 886 12.40 17.36 -7.25
CA PHE A 886 12.94 17.18 -8.60
C PHE A 886 11.96 16.41 -9.49
N VAL A 887 11.18 17.16 -10.26
CA VAL A 887 10.10 16.61 -11.10
C VAL A 887 10.63 16.13 -12.44
N ARG A 888 11.52 16.92 -13.07
CA ARG A 888 12.05 16.63 -14.41
C ARG A 888 12.90 15.38 -14.35
N GLU A 889 12.68 14.47 -15.31
CA GLU A 889 13.36 13.17 -15.31
C GLU A 889 14.88 13.32 -15.31
N ALA A 890 15.45 14.20 -16.15
CA ALA A 890 16.90 14.42 -16.20
C ALA A 890 17.48 14.85 -14.84
N ASN A 891 16.82 15.79 -14.15
CA ASN A 891 17.23 16.25 -12.83
C ASN A 891 17.08 15.16 -11.75
N ARG A 892 15.96 14.43 -11.77
CA ARG A 892 15.73 13.32 -10.84
C ARG A 892 16.76 12.21 -11.04
N MET A 893 17.11 11.91 -12.29
CA MET A 893 18.10 10.89 -12.63
C MET A 893 19.52 11.32 -12.25
N SER A 894 19.93 12.55 -12.53
CA SER A 894 21.25 13.08 -12.11
C SER A 894 21.38 13.15 -10.60
N PHE A 895 20.31 13.55 -9.89
CA PHE A 895 20.29 13.59 -8.42
C PHE A 895 20.48 12.19 -7.83
N ASN A 896 19.69 11.21 -8.28
CA ASN A 896 19.81 9.85 -7.77
C ASN A 896 21.17 9.22 -8.08
N ALA A 897 21.75 9.51 -9.24
CA ALA A 897 23.10 9.04 -9.58
C ALA A 897 24.17 9.66 -8.67
N LEU A 898 24.08 10.95 -8.39
CA LEU A 898 24.95 11.65 -7.44
C LEU A 898 24.81 11.10 -6.02
N CYS A 899 23.57 10.88 -5.54
CA CYS A 899 23.32 10.26 -4.24
C CYS A 899 23.88 8.83 -4.15
N GLU A 900 23.72 8.04 -5.21
CA GLU A 900 24.24 6.67 -5.26
C GLU A 900 25.75 6.62 -5.08
N ASP A 901 26.44 7.46 -5.84
CA ASP A 901 27.88 7.56 -5.87
C ASP A 901 28.40 8.11 -4.54
N PHE A 902 27.70 9.08 -3.94
CA PHE A 902 27.98 9.59 -2.61
C PHE A 902 27.84 8.50 -1.52
N LEU A 903 26.71 7.77 -1.51
CA LEU A 903 26.49 6.65 -0.59
C LEU A 903 27.52 5.54 -0.79
N SER A 904 27.80 5.17 -2.04
CA SER A 904 28.77 4.12 -2.36
C SER A 904 30.17 4.43 -1.87
N ARG A 905 30.60 5.70 -1.93
CA ARG A 905 31.91 6.13 -1.42
C ARG A 905 32.02 6.08 0.10
N HIS A 906 30.92 6.39 0.81
CA HIS A 906 30.94 6.56 2.26
C HIS A 906 30.45 5.34 3.05
N LEU A 907 29.58 4.51 2.47
CA LEU A 907 29.04 3.29 3.09
C LEU A 907 29.52 2.00 2.41
N GLY A 908 30.17 2.09 1.25
CA GLY A 908 30.37 0.94 0.36
C GLY A 908 29.05 0.57 -0.34
N GLY A 909 28.92 -0.68 -0.78
CA GLY A 909 27.76 -1.14 -1.54
C GLY A 909 27.96 -1.04 -3.05
N ARG A 910 26.89 -1.29 -3.81
CA ARG A 910 26.94 -1.38 -5.28
C ARG A 910 26.48 -0.08 -5.93
N ALA A 911 27.25 0.41 -6.90
CA ALA A 911 26.92 1.58 -7.71
C ALA A 911 26.79 1.20 -9.20
N GLU A 912 25.85 1.83 -9.90
CA GLU A 912 25.78 1.86 -11.35
C GLU A 912 26.64 3.05 -11.77
N ALA A 913 27.65 2.79 -12.59
CA ALA A 913 28.53 3.83 -13.09
C ALA A 913 27.71 4.95 -13.75
N TRP A 914 28.19 6.19 -13.63
CA TRP A 914 27.55 7.34 -14.25
C TRP A 914 28.54 8.47 -14.53
N SER A 915 28.15 9.35 -15.44
CA SER A 915 28.75 10.65 -15.71
C SER A 915 27.65 11.69 -15.94
N GLU A 916 27.95 12.97 -15.78
CA GLU A 916 26.97 14.05 -16.05
C GLU A 916 26.41 13.98 -17.48
N ALA A 917 27.21 13.51 -18.45
CA ALA A 917 26.80 13.35 -19.84
C ALA A 917 25.69 12.30 -20.05
N ASP A 918 25.43 11.41 -19.09
CA ASP A 918 24.41 10.37 -19.19
C ASP A 918 22.97 10.93 -19.07
N TYR A 919 22.81 12.15 -18.55
CA TYR A 919 21.51 12.78 -18.31
C TYR A 919 21.38 14.14 -19.02
N PRO A 920 21.39 14.17 -20.37
CA PRO A 920 21.28 15.41 -21.11
C PRO A 920 20.01 16.18 -20.73
N GLY A 921 20.15 17.50 -20.56
CA GLY A 921 19.04 18.39 -20.19
C GLY A 921 18.81 18.55 -18.68
N HIS A 922 19.69 17.99 -17.83
CA HIS A 922 19.68 18.33 -16.41
C HIS A 922 20.14 19.78 -16.18
N SER A 923 19.67 20.40 -15.10
CA SER A 923 20.00 21.76 -14.70
C SER A 923 21.00 21.84 -13.53
N LEU A 924 21.61 20.71 -13.16
CA LEU A 924 22.50 20.59 -12.01
C LEU A 924 23.69 21.56 -12.11
N LEU A 925 23.87 22.38 -11.08
CA LEU A 925 25.09 23.10 -10.77
C LEU A 925 25.73 22.44 -9.54
N LEU A 926 26.88 21.81 -9.74
CA LEU A 926 27.59 21.06 -8.70
C LEU A 926 28.77 21.89 -8.14
N ALA A 927 28.81 22.05 -6.83
CA ALA A 927 29.93 22.68 -6.15
C ALA A 927 30.45 21.78 -5.02
N GLN A 928 31.67 21.27 -5.18
CA GLN A 928 32.33 20.41 -4.19
C GLN A 928 33.36 21.21 -3.37
N HIS A 929 33.34 21.01 -2.05
CA HIS A 929 34.39 21.47 -1.15
C HIS A 929 35.02 20.28 -0.44
N SER A 930 36.29 20.01 -0.69
CA SER A 930 37.08 19.01 0.03
C SER A 930 37.66 19.61 1.31
N ALA A 931 37.56 18.90 2.43
CA ALA A 931 38.23 19.31 3.66
C ALA A 931 39.75 19.46 3.40
N ARG A 932 40.36 20.54 3.89
CA ARG A 932 41.83 20.65 3.89
C ARG A 932 42.37 19.47 4.68
N GLN A 933 43.25 18.66 4.09
CA GLN A 933 44.07 17.71 4.83
C GLN A 933 44.93 18.52 5.81
N VAL A 934 44.47 18.65 7.06
CA VAL A 934 45.33 19.08 8.15
C VAL A 934 46.12 17.85 8.55
N ALA A 935 47.40 17.88 8.18
CA ALA A 935 48.41 16.85 8.42
C ALA A 935 48.65 16.59 9.92
#